data_AF-A0A7R7VGT2-F1
#
_entry.id   AF-A0A7R7VGT2-F1
#
_cell.length_a   1.000
_cell.length_b   1.000
_cell.length_c   1.000
_cell.angle_alpha   90.00
_cell.angle_beta   90.00
_cell.angle_gamma   90.00
#
_symmetry.space_group_name_H-M   'P 1'
#
loop_
_entity.id
_entity.type
_entity.pdbx_description
1 polymer ?
#
loop_
_entity_poly.entity_id
_entity_poly.type
_entity_poly.pdbx_seq_one_letter_code
_entity_poly.pdbx_strand_id
1 'polypeptide(L)'
;MAESITPLNPGVVLGHPNVERNWPREASKLAVNSFDTGVFINELANIELLPGKLESLSDDEKKAFAQNPENLNWKASEQGPAPIKEGTYRGTQLALVKIYDLIEQRFSSFMDTANFEPLVPSPLTREQKLKFFAFTDSSDKYPPHLNLAGNAEAAEMEEDENHKSTLSPTKIFSLMRLLQLSSLLPGVVPDIIGGIGRGAAWVIFGSMDTPDKGEKLADVEKFNRDARGRYRFQRKDIFDLPNVGDLKDWYSDARFAQQHFTGTNPTTIERASDDWLQHFIQAAKAPEDAVAKKTIADLSRNCRESLYMQDYSYFREAAGMDPTAVIKCEFDEKDDKGKTTKSYRYGCASVCLFYLNEKGQLYPLAIIIDWRGSAERSVTIYNRELIKRTDLQSGSDKHDPKQKITDEADDWAWRYAKTCVQCSDWLRHEVTVHLANTHLVEEAVIVASNRQLDPDHPVMKLLYPHWQKTLALNAAARTTLVPHIIIKLIGFPEEEAFAFIRHAYKNFDFKKRYVPTDLNERGFPPEQLDDPKFHNYAYARCIHSMWYKIRNFVHYMLGLDYSGPDADNQVLHDERIQAWSAEMRSPKGADLPSFPTISTFEELVDCVTMCIHIASPQHTAVNYLQNYYQSFVVNKPPCLYAEPPASLQDLLGYTEQQLVKALPMNHTREWLLSSHIPYLLSFKPGDKESLIDYAASKYHVYANKTSRKDLCVAYAAGQFYEALVDSAKEFKDFGQATDDWGTIPYEVLNPEWNAVSILI
;
A
#
# COMPACT_ATOMS: atom_id res chain seq x y z
N MET A 1 37.07 6.84 32.01
CA MET A 1 36.13 7.76 31.34
C MET A 1 35.26 6.90 30.45
N ALA A 2 34.05 6.59 30.91
CA ALA A 2 33.10 5.79 30.15
C ALA A 2 32.44 6.73 29.13
N GLU A 3 32.91 6.71 27.88
CA GLU A 3 32.16 7.28 26.77
C GLU A 3 30.85 6.49 26.66
N SER A 4 29.71 7.18 26.65
CA SER A 4 28.42 6.56 26.42
C SER A 4 28.40 6.02 24.99
N ILE A 5 28.60 4.71 24.84
CA ILE A 5 28.46 4.02 23.56
C ILE A 5 26.96 3.94 23.29
N THR A 6 26.48 4.68 22.29
CA THR A 6 25.08 4.62 21.88
C THR A 6 24.84 3.35 21.03
N PRO A 7 23.81 2.55 21.35
CA PRO A 7 23.42 1.37 20.57
C PRO A 7 23.05 1.74 19.12
N LEU A 8 23.25 0.82 18.16
CA LEU A 8 22.98 1.05 16.73
C LEU A 8 23.60 2.34 16.17
N ASN A 9 24.88 2.58 16.49
CA ASN A 9 25.66 3.65 15.89
C ASN A 9 26.52 3.10 14.75
N PRO A 10 25.98 2.86 13.53
CA PRO A 10 26.85 2.82 12.39
C PRO A 10 27.25 4.28 12.14
N GLY A 11 28.51 4.63 12.43
CA GLY A 11 29.09 5.85 11.90
C GLY A 11 29.10 5.76 10.38
N VAL A 12 27.98 6.09 9.73
CA VAL A 12 27.83 6.04 8.27
C VAL A 12 28.13 7.42 7.73
N VAL A 13 29.33 7.56 7.18
CA VAL A 13 29.60 8.58 6.17
C VAL A 13 28.94 8.09 4.88
N LEU A 14 28.06 8.90 4.30
CA LEU A 14 27.52 8.66 2.96
C LEU A 14 28.70 8.57 1.98
N GLY A 15 28.80 7.49 1.21
CA GLY A 15 29.89 7.28 0.25
C GLY A 15 29.83 5.92 -0.45
N HIS A 16 29.93 5.91 -1.78
CA HIS A 16 29.59 4.76 -2.62
C HIS A 16 30.67 3.65 -2.68
N PRO A 17 30.31 2.38 -2.96
CA PRO A 17 31.24 1.37 -3.47
C PRO A 17 31.26 1.43 -5.01
N ASN A 18 32.23 2.14 -5.60
CA ASN A 18 33.03 1.71 -6.76
C ASN A 18 33.67 2.88 -7.49
N VAL A 19 34.94 3.16 -7.19
CA VAL A 19 36.04 3.32 -8.16
C VAL A 19 37.30 2.85 -7.41
N GLU A 20 37.92 1.76 -7.87
CA GLU A 20 39.06 1.06 -7.22
C GLU A 20 38.76 0.41 -5.85
N ARG A 21 39.25 -0.82 -5.66
CA ARG A 21 39.12 -1.64 -4.44
C ARG A 21 39.93 -1.07 -3.27
N ASN A 22 39.63 0.14 -2.80
CA ASN A 22 40.25 0.70 -1.61
C ASN A 22 39.18 0.86 -0.54
N TRP A 23 39.03 -0.18 0.29
CA TRP A 23 38.34 -0.05 1.57
C TRP A 23 38.94 1.13 2.34
N PRO A 24 38.13 2.08 2.84
CA PRO A 24 38.67 3.20 3.60
C PRO A 24 39.49 2.65 4.77
N ARG A 25 40.71 3.16 4.96
CA ARG A 25 41.58 2.73 6.06
C ARG A 25 40.98 3.07 7.43
N GLU A 26 40.13 4.09 7.49
CA GLU A 26 39.37 4.47 8.68
C GLU A 26 37.97 3.86 8.60
N ALA A 27 37.64 2.98 9.55
CA ALA A 27 36.32 2.33 9.61
C ALA A 27 35.17 3.33 9.77
N SER A 28 35.40 4.48 10.40
CA SER A 28 34.43 5.57 10.56
C SER A 28 34.02 6.25 9.25
N LYS A 29 34.75 5.99 8.14
CA LYS A 29 34.44 6.48 6.80
C LYS A 29 33.77 5.41 5.93
N LEU A 30 33.50 4.23 6.47
CA LEU A 30 32.85 3.15 5.74
C LEU A 30 31.34 3.41 5.66
N ALA A 31 30.79 3.39 4.44
CA ALA A 31 29.35 3.37 4.26
C ALA A 31 28.81 1.95 4.45
N VAL A 32 27.77 1.82 5.27
CA VAL A 32 27.07 0.55 5.52
C VAL A 32 25.67 0.66 4.94
N ASN A 33 25.37 -0.19 3.95
CA ASN A 33 24.07 -0.21 3.27
C ASN A 33 23.14 -1.32 3.80
N SER A 34 23.66 -2.23 4.61
CA SER A 34 22.90 -3.26 5.32
C SER A 34 23.68 -3.74 6.53
N PHE A 35 22.99 -4.20 7.57
CA PHE A 35 23.66 -4.86 8.69
C PHE A 35 24.01 -6.31 8.33
N ASP A 36 25.21 -6.74 8.71
CA ASP A 36 25.51 -8.16 8.82
C ASP A 36 24.54 -8.80 9.83
N THR A 37 23.89 -9.89 9.43
CA THR A 37 22.86 -10.55 10.24
C THR A 37 23.40 -11.02 11.59
N GLY A 38 24.59 -11.60 11.63
CA GLY A 38 25.18 -12.14 12.87
C GLY A 38 25.58 -11.03 13.83
N VAL A 39 26.18 -9.96 13.31
CA VAL A 39 26.50 -8.76 14.11
C VAL A 39 25.25 -8.13 14.68
N PHE A 40 24.20 -7.96 13.87
CA PHE A 40 22.94 -7.38 14.30
C PHE A 40 22.25 -8.20 15.40
N ILE A 41 22.17 -9.52 15.23
CA ILE A 41 21.59 -10.42 16.24
C ILE A 41 22.38 -10.37 17.55
N ASN A 42 23.72 -10.37 17.48
CA ASN A 42 24.56 -10.23 18.67
C ASN A 42 24.29 -8.90 19.39
N GLU A 43 24.11 -7.81 18.65
CA GLU A 43 23.79 -6.51 19.23
C GLU A 43 22.40 -6.51 19.90
N LEU A 44 21.37 -7.06 19.24
CA LEU A 44 20.05 -7.22 19.84
C LEU A 44 20.10 -8.04 21.14
N ALA A 45 20.95 -9.06 21.20
CA ALA A 45 21.16 -9.84 22.42
C ALA A 45 21.85 -9.02 23.52
N ASN A 46 22.90 -8.26 23.16
CA ASN A 46 23.66 -7.43 24.10
C ASN A 46 22.81 -6.33 24.74
N ILE A 47 21.85 -5.80 24.00
CA ILE A 47 20.94 -4.74 24.46
C ILE A 47 19.59 -5.29 24.95
N GLU A 48 19.50 -6.61 25.13
CA GLU A 48 18.32 -7.30 25.69
C GLU A 48 17.02 -7.05 24.89
N LEU A 49 17.12 -6.85 23.57
CA LEU A 49 16.00 -6.64 22.64
C LEU A 49 15.49 -7.91 21.98
N LEU A 50 16.03 -9.08 22.33
CA LEU A 50 15.49 -10.35 21.85
C LEU A 50 14.16 -10.65 22.57
N PRO A 51 13.19 -11.29 21.89
CA PRO A 51 11.89 -11.54 22.50
C PRO A 51 11.97 -12.45 23.74
N GLY A 52 11.45 -11.95 24.86
CA GLY A 52 11.37 -12.64 26.14
C GLY A 52 10.25 -13.70 26.17
N LYS A 53 10.20 -14.53 27.22
CA LYS A 53 9.05 -15.41 27.46
C LYS A 53 7.87 -14.55 27.93
N LEU A 54 6.66 -14.84 27.43
CA LEU A 54 5.46 -14.24 28.02
C LEU A 54 5.28 -14.77 29.45
N GLU A 55 4.79 -13.91 30.32
CA GLU A 55 4.38 -14.30 31.67
C GLU A 55 3.25 -15.35 31.61
N SER A 56 2.99 -16.01 32.74
CA SER A 56 1.98 -17.08 32.79
C SER A 56 0.62 -16.58 32.29
N LEU A 57 0.11 -17.22 31.23
CA LEU A 57 -1.20 -16.90 30.66
C LEU A 57 -2.32 -17.26 31.63
N SER A 58 -3.34 -16.41 31.72
CA SER A 58 -4.61 -16.74 32.35
C SER A 58 -5.33 -17.86 31.59
N ASP A 59 -6.32 -18.50 32.19
CA ASP A 59 -7.07 -19.56 31.50
C ASP A 59 -7.87 -19.01 30.31
N ASP A 60 -8.36 -17.77 30.40
CA ASP A 60 -9.02 -17.07 29.28
C ASP A 60 -8.03 -16.77 28.15
N GLU A 61 -6.81 -16.36 28.47
CA GLU A 61 -5.77 -16.10 27.46
C GLU A 61 -5.29 -17.38 26.78
N LYS A 62 -5.17 -18.49 27.52
CA LYS A 62 -4.89 -19.81 26.93
C LYS A 62 -6.00 -20.21 25.96
N LYS A 63 -7.26 -19.96 26.33
CA LYS A 63 -8.41 -20.24 25.47
C LYS A 63 -8.39 -19.36 24.22
N ALA A 64 -8.15 -18.06 24.37
CA ALA A 64 -8.06 -17.12 23.25
C ALA A 64 -6.93 -17.50 22.29
N PHE A 65 -5.75 -17.86 22.82
CA PHE A 65 -4.60 -18.34 22.02
C PHE A 65 -4.89 -19.65 21.29
N ALA A 66 -5.58 -20.59 21.94
CA ALA A 66 -5.96 -21.85 21.32
C ALA A 66 -7.01 -21.66 20.20
N GLN A 67 -7.84 -20.62 20.29
CA GLN A 67 -8.81 -20.26 19.26
C GLN A 67 -8.13 -19.59 18.06
N ASN A 68 -7.28 -18.60 18.33
CA ASN A 68 -6.48 -17.90 17.34
C ASN A 68 -5.22 -17.34 18.03
N PRO A 69 -4.00 -17.75 17.64
CA PRO A 69 -2.78 -17.29 18.29
C PRO A 69 -2.65 -15.76 18.24
N GLU A 70 -3.07 -15.14 17.13
CA GLU A 70 -2.96 -13.70 16.88
C GLU A 70 -3.78 -12.86 17.89
N ASN A 71 -4.72 -13.46 18.63
CA ASN A 71 -5.45 -12.80 19.72
C ASN A 71 -4.54 -12.27 20.84
N LEU A 72 -3.34 -12.83 21.00
CA LEU A 72 -2.37 -12.37 22.00
C LEU A 72 -1.28 -11.44 21.43
N ASN A 73 -1.40 -10.97 20.19
CA ASN A 73 -0.41 -10.06 19.56
C ASN A 73 -0.13 -8.82 20.44
N TRP A 74 -1.17 -8.19 20.96
CA TRP A 74 -1.04 -6.98 21.78
C TRP A 74 -0.33 -7.24 23.11
N LYS A 75 -0.74 -8.30 23.82
CA LYS A 75 -0.07 -8.73 25.06
C LYS A 75 1.40 -9.06 24.81
N ALA A 76 1.70 -9.72 23.70
CA ALA A 76 3.08 -10.07 23.34
C ALA A 76 3.94 -8.82 23.08
N SER A 77 3.35 -7.78 22.49
CA SER A 77 4.03 -6.50 22.31
C SER A 77 4.21 -5.76 23.64
N GLU A 78 3.20 -5.75 24.52
CA GLU A 78 3.24 -5.04 25.82
C GLU A 78 4.28 -5.65 26.78
N GLN A 79 4.46 -6.97 26.73
CA GLN A 79 5.49 -7.69 27.50
C GLN A 79 6.85 -7.76 26.77
N GLY A 80 6.95 -7.09 25.62
CA GLY A 80 8.17 -6.99 24.84
C GLY A 80 9.30 -6.23 25.55
N PRO A 81 10.54 -6.34 25.06
CA PRO A 81 11.63 -5.55 25.59
C PRO A 81 11.38 -4.04 25.35
N ALA A 82 11.94 -3.21 26.23
CA ALA A 82 11.83 -1.77 26.10
C ALA A 82 12.53 -1.29 24.81
N PRO A 83 12.02 -0.25 24.13
CA PRO A 83 12.67 0.31 22.96
C PRO A 83 14.10 0.77 23.24
N ILE A 84 14.91 0.81 22.18
CA ILE A 84 16.25 1.42 22.23
C ILE A 84 16.12 2.85 22.75
N LYS A 85 17.00 3.25 23.67
CA LYS A 85 16.92 4.60 24.24
C LYS A 85 17.35 5.69 23.25
N GLU A 86 18.45 5.45 22.56
CA GLU A 86 19.06 6.41 21.64
C GLU A 86 19.59 5.68 20.41
N GLY A 87 19.39 6.27 19.23
CA GLY A 87 19.94 5.74 17.98
C GLY A 87 20.04 6.82 16.91
N THR A 88 20.65 6.49 15.77
CA THR A 88 20.79 7.41 14.63
C THR A 88 19.67 7.19 13.61
N TYR A 89 19.26 8.23 12.90
CA TYR A 89 18.21 8.12 11.86
C TYR A 89 18.52 7.00 10.86
N ARG A 90 19.76 6.99 10.34
CA ARG A 90 20.21 5.97 9.39
C ARG A 90 20.35 4.59 10.01
N GLY A 91 20.86 4.48 11.23
CA GLY A 91 20.97 3.21 11.95
C GLY A 91 19.60 2.57 12.18
N THR A 92 18.61 3.36 12.59
CA THR A 92 17.22 2.93 12.78
C THR A 92 16.59 2.44 11.48
N GLN A 93 16.79 3.17 10.37
CA GLN A 93 16.35 2.72 9.05
C GLN A 93 16.93 1.34 8.70
N LEU A 94 18.24 1.15 8.82
CA LEU A 94 18.88 -0.15 8.55
C LEU A 94 18.39 -1.26 9.49
N ALA A 95 18.12 -0.92 10.76
CA ALA A 95 17.60 -1.87 11.74
C ALA A 95 16.16 -2.29 11.42
N LEU A 96 15.31 -1.35 10.99
CA LEU A 96 13.93 -1.63 10.56
C LEU A 96 13.89 -2.56 9.36
N VAL A 97 14.70 -2.30 8.33
CA VAL A 97 14.84 -3.22 7.18
C VAL A 97 15.27 -4.60 7.66
N LYS A 98 16.32 -4.65 8.49
CA LYS A 98 16.90 -5.93 8.86
C LYS A 98 15.99 -6.75 9.77
N ILE A 99 15.29 -6.11 10.70
CA ILE A 99 14.38 -6.81 11.61
C ILE A 99 13.15 -7.31 10.86
N TYR A 100 12.62 -6.52 9.91
CA TYR A 100 11.46 -6.92 9.13
C TYR A 100 11.79 -8.11 8.21
N ASP A 101 12.95 -8.10 7.53
CA ASP A 101 13.49 -9.24 6.78
C ASP A 101 13.57 -10.53 7.64
N LEU A 102 14.06 -10.41 8.88
CA LEU A 102 14.12 -11.55 9.80
C LEU A 102 12.74 -12.04 10.25
N ILE A 103 11.77 -11.15 10.42
CA ILE A 103 10.39 -11.47 10.77
C ILE A 103 9.72 -12.23 9.61
N GLU A 104 9.81 -11.72 8.38
CA GLU A 104 9.26 -12.36 7.17
C GLU A 104 9.84 -13.76 6.96
N GLN A 105 11.16 -13.93 7.10
CA GLN A 105 11.81 -15.24 7.01
C GLN A 105 11.28 -16.20 8.08
N ARG A 106 11.00 -15.70 9.29
CA ARG A 106 10.50 -16.53 10.39
C ARG A 106 9.06 -16.98 10.15
N PHE A 107 8.19 -16.11 9.62
CA PHE A 107 6.83 -16.48 9.22
C PHE A 107 6.83 -17.44 8.03
N SER A 108 7.67 -17.20 7.02
CA SER A 108 7.82 -18.10 5.87
C SER A 108 8.24 -19.51 6.31
N SER A 109 9.21 -19.60 7.21
CA SER A 109 9.67 -20.88 7.77
C SER A 109 8.57 -21.60 8.58
N PHE A 110 7.72 -20.85 9.28
CA PHE A 110 6.56 -21.42 9.95
C PHE A 110 5.51 -21.93 8.96
N MET A 111 5.14 -21.13 7.95
CA MET A 111 4.14 -21.53 6.96
C MET A 111 4.55 -22.77 6.18
N ASP A 112 5.85 -22.91 5.91
CA ASP A 112 6.45 -24.10 5.31
C ASP A 112 6.28 -25.33 6.21
N THR A 113 6.72 -25.22 7.47
CA THR A 113 6.65 -26.36 8.42
C THR A 113 5.21 -26.72 8.80
N ALA A 114 4.31 -25.74 8.82
CA ALA A 114 2.89 -25.94 9.08
C ALA A 114 2.10 -26.38 7.83
N ASN A 115 2.74 -26.52 6.67
CA ASN A 115 2.15 -26.90 5.38
C ASN A 115 1.05 -25.96 4.87
N PHE A 116 1.00 -24.71 5.34
CA PHE A 116 0.14 -23.68 4.78
C PHE A 116 0.68 -23.17 3.45
N GLU A 117 1.98 -22.89 3.38
CA GLU A 117 2.69 -22.51 2.16
C GLU A 117 4.01 -23.29 2.06
N PRO A 118 3.95 -24.60 1.75
CA PRO A 118 5.15 -25.42 1.71
C PRO A 118 6.04 -25.03 0.51
N LEU A 119 7.34 -24.87 0.75
CA LEU A 119 8.34 -24.58 -0.28
C LEU A 119 8.45 -25.72 -1.30
N VAL A 120 8.28 -26.97 -0.83
CA VAL A 120 8.14 -28.16 -1.66
C VAL A 120 6.71 -28.69 -1.47
N PRO A 121 5.88 -28.80 -2.53
CA PRO A 121 4.49 -29.18 -2.38
C PRO A 121 4.29 -30.52 -1.66
N SER A 122 3.53 -30.49 -0.57
CA SER A 122 3.09 -31.71 0.13
C SER A 122 1.89 -32.34 -0.58
N PRO A 123 1.82 -33.69 -0.69
CA PRO A 123 0.76 -34.39 -1.41
C PRO A 123 -0.55 -34.49 -0.60
N LEU A 124 -0.97 -33.37 0.02
CA LEU A 124 -2.16 -33.32 0.85
C LEU A 124 -3.42 -33.21 0.00
N THR A 125 -4.39 -34.08 0.26
CA THR A 125 -5.72 -34.02 -0.34
C THR A 125 -6.50 -32.80 0.17
N ARG A 126 -7.55 -32.40 -0.54
CA ARG A 126 -8.47 -31.35 -0.08
C ARG A 126 -9.06 -31.66 1.30
N GLU A 127 -9.45 -32.90 1.56
CA GLU A 127 -10.02 -33.32 2.85
C GLU A 127 -9.00 -33.20 3.99
N GLN A 128 -7.72 -33.42 3.72
CA GLN A 128 -6.65 -33.15 4.68
C GLN A 128 -6.46 -31.64 4.87
N LYS A 129 -6.37 -30.86 3.78
CA LYS A 129 -6.27 -29.40 3.84
C LYS A 129 -7.41 -28.74 4.62
N LEU A 130 -8.64 -29.21 4.44
CA LEU A 130 -9.83 -28.73 5.15
C LEU A 130 -9.71 -28.85 6.69
N LYS A 131 -8.90 -29.80 7.20
CA LYS A 131 -8.71 -30.00 8.65
C LYS A 131 -7.82 -28.94 9.28
N PHE A 132 -6.97 -28.26 8.51
CA PHE A 132 -6.01 -27.29 9.07
C PHE A 132 -6.09 -25.89 8.43
N PHE A 133 -6.52 -25.74 7.18
CA PHE A 133 -6.94 -24.43 6.69
C PHE A 133 -8.27 -24.04 7.32
N ALA A 134 -8.27 -23.02 8.17
CA ALA A 134 -9.48 -22.50 8.80
C ALA A 134 -9.48 -20.98 8.76
N PHE A 135 -10.67 -20.39 8.68
CA PHE A 135 -10.85 -18.96 8.88
C PHE A 135 -10.79 -18.60 10.36
N THR A 136 -10.25 -17.43 10.68
CA THR A 136 -10.40 -16.80 11.99
C THR A 136 -11.85 -16.36 12.24
N ASP A 137 -12.19 -16.12 13.51
CA ASP A 137 -13.51 -15.62 13.93
C ASP A 137 -13.52 -14.09 14.13
N SER A 138 -12.51 -13.39 13.58
CA SER A 138 -12.28 -11.94 13.71
C SER A 138 -12.06 -11.43 15.15
N SER A 139 -11.78 -12.33 16.12
CA SER A 139 -11.46 -11.95 17.50
C SER A 139 -10.15 -11.16 17.63
N ASP A 140 -9.27 -11.23 16.64
CA ASP A 140 -8.02 -10.46 16.51
C ASP A 140 -8.23 -9.08 15.84
N LYS A 141 -9.48 -8.66 15.65
CA LYS A 141 -9.92 -7.40 15.04
C LYS A 141 -9.76 -7.31 13.52
N TYR A 142 -9.21 -8.33 12.84
CA TYR A 142 -9.10 -8.35 11.38
C TYR A 142 -10.31 -9.01 10.71
N PRO A 143 -10.53 -8.77 9.39
CA PRO A 143 -11.43 -9.59 8.58
C PRO A 143 -11.04 -11.08 8.60
N PRO A 144 -11.93 -12.01 8.20
CA PRO A 144 -11.60 -13.43 8.16
C PRO A 144 -10.35 -13.71 7.32
N HIS A 145 -9.38 -14.39 7.92
CA HIS A 145 -8.11 -14.76 7.28
C HIS A 145 -7.64 -16.14 7.77
N LEU A 146 -6.44 -16.56 7.36
CA LEU A 146 -5.90 -17.86 7.79
C LEU A 146 -5.70 -17.89 9.30
N ASN A 147 -6.27 -18.90 9.97
CA ASN A 147 -6.04 -19.16 11.38
C ASN A 147 -4.78 -20.01 11.58
N LEU A 148 -3.77 -19.43 12.24
CA LEU A 148 -2.48 -20.08 12.50
C LEU A 148 -2.55 -21.24 13.52
N ALA A 149 -3.65 -21.36 14.28
CA ALA A 149 -3.93 -22.53 15.12
C ALA A 149 -4.51 -23.73 14.32
N GLY A 150 -4.63 -23.60 13.00
CA GLY A 150 -4.98 -24.71 12.11
C GLY A 150 -4.21 -25.99 12.44
N ASN A 151 -4.91 -27.14 12.47
CA ASN A 151 -4.42 -28.39 13.04
C ASN A 151 -3.14 -28.92 12.34
N ALA A 152 -1.99 -28.53 12.85
CA ALA A 152 -0.68 -28.93 12.34
C ALA A 152 -0.44 -30.45 12.38
N GLU A 153 -1.10 -31.20 13.28
CA GLU A 153 -1.02 -32.67 13.30
C GLU A 153 -1.72 -33.31 12.09
N ALA A 154 -2.73 -32.65 11.52
CA ALA A 154 -3.40 -33.09 10.29
C ALA A 154 -2.54 -32.82 9.04
N ALA A 155 -1.62 -31.85 9.12
CA ALA A 155 -0.73 -31.49 8.03
C ALA A 155 0.48 -32.45 7.88
N GLU A 156 0.74 -33.29 8.88
CA GLU A 156 1.80 -34.33 8.91
C GLU A 156 1.24 -35.77 8.84
N MET A 157 0.02 -35.97 8.32
CA MET A 157 -0.56 -37.31 8.19
C MET A 157 0.15 -38.12 7.09
N GLU A 158 1.23 -38.82 7.46
CA GLU A 158 1.86 -39.87 6.65
C GLU A 158 1.10 -41.20 6.77
N GLU A 159 1.02 -41.95 5.67
CA GLU A 159 0.33 -43.27 5.62
C GLU A 159 1.09 -44.39 6.35
N ASP A 160 2.40 -44.24 6.59
CA ASP A 160 3.24 -45.23 7.30
C ASP A 160 3.57 -44.73 8.72
N GLU A 161 3.07 -45.41 9.74
CA GLU A 161 3.36 -45.09 11.15
C GLU A 161 4.85 -45.13 11.50
N ASN A 162 5.69 -45.82 10.72
CA ASN A 162 7.13 -45.90 10.97
C ASN A 162 7.93 -44.69 10.45
N HIS A 163 7.33 -43.86 9.59
CA HIS A 163 7.97 -42.66 9.03
C HIS A 163 7.43 -41.35 9.63
N LYS A 164 6.27 -41.42 10.28
CA LYS A 164 5.65 -40.28 10.95
C LYS A 164 6.62 -39.62 11.93
N SER A 165 6.86 -38.32 11.72
CA SER A 165 7.66 -37.50 12.64
C SER A 165 7.14 -37.64 14.07
N THR A 166 8.05 -37.83 15.03
CA THR A 166 7.71 -37.83 16.47
C THR A 166 7.49 -36.42 17.02
N LEU A 167 7.80 -35.39 16.22
CA LEU A 167 7.66 -33.97 16.54
C LEU A 167 6.64 -33.33 15.59
N SER A 168 5.54 -32.80 16.13
CA SER A 168 4.56 -32.02 15.37
C SER A 168 5.09 -30.63 15.02
N PRO A 169 4.51 -29.89 14.05
CA PRO A 169 4.99 -28.56 13.69
C PRO A 169 4.90 -27.58 14.86
N THR A 170 3.90 -27.75 15.74
CA THR A 170 3.74 -26.98 16.98
C THR A 170 4.78 -27.31 18.06
N LYS A 171 5.46 -28.47 17.96
CA LYS A 171 6.64 -28.83 18.77
C LYS A 171 7.94 -28.30 18.17
N ILE A 172 8.00 -28.09 16.85
CA ILE A 172 9.17 -27.55 16.11
C ILE A 172 9.15 -26.00 16.13
N PHE A 173 7.99 -25.39 15.85
CA PHE A 173 7.73 -23.96 15.88
C PHE A 173 6.67 -23.65 16.93
N SER A 174 7.10 -22.96 17.99
CA SER A 174 6.17 -22.40 18.95
C SER A 174 5.47 -21.18 18.33
N LEU A 175 4.15 -21.26 18.13
CA LEU A 175 3.31 -20.12 17.74
C LEU A 175 3.52 -18.92 18.70
N MET A 176 3.77 -19.19 19.98
CA MET A 176 4.13 -18.17 20.97
C MET A 176 5.39 -17.39 20.58
N ARG A 177 6.38 -18.05 19.95
CA ARG A 177 7.61 -17.40 19.47
C ARG A 177 7.35 -16.49 18.27
N LEU A 178 6.33 -16.76 17.46
CA LEU A 178 5.93 -15.87 16.36
C LEU A 178 5.27 -14.61 16.90
N LEU A 179 4.35 -14.75 17.85
CA LEU A 179 3.69 -13.61 18.49
C LEU A 179 4.70 -12.67 19.17
N GLN A 180 5.71 -13.24 19.81
CA GLN A 180 6.78 -12.50 20.47
C GLN A 180 7.56 -11.57 19.51
N LEU A 181 7.51 -11.82 18.18
CA LEU A 181 8.11 -10.93 17.18
C LEU A 181 7.40 -9.58 17.08
N SER A 182 6.14 -9.46 17.53
CA SER A 182 5.39 -8.18 17.57
C SER A 182 6.14 -7.07 18.31
N SER A 183 6.96 -7.45 19.29
CA SER A 183 7.76 -6.53 20.08
C SER A 183 9.04 -6.03 19.40
N LEU A 184 9.52 -6.69 18.34
CA LEU A 184 10.84 -6.41 17.77
C LEU A 184 10.88 -5.13 16.94
N LEU A 185 9.91 -4.94 16.05
CA LEU A 185 9.80 -3.73 15.23
C LEU A 185 9.71 -2.45 16.08
N PRO A 186 8.79 -2.33 17.06
CA PRO A 186 8.78 -1.17 17.94
C PRO A 186 10.04 -1.07 18.81
N GLY A 187 10.66 -2.20 19.18
CA GLY A 187 11.88 -2.24 19.98
C GLY A 187 13.09 -1.58 19.31
N VAL A 188 13.24 -1.72 17.99
CA VAL A 188 14.36 -1.13 17.24
C VAL A 188 14.16 0.34 16.87
N VAL A 189 12.98 0.92 17.11
CA VAL A 189 12.72 2.35 16.93
C VAL A 189 13.10 3.09 18.21
N PRO A 190 14.15 3.91 18.21
CA PRO A 190 14.63 4.53 19.43
C PRO A 190 13.64 5.55 20.01
N ASP A 191 13.67 5.70 21.34
CA ASP A 191 13.00 6.79 22.06
C ASP A 191 13.51 8.16 21.62
N ILE A 192 14.82 8.28 21.39
CA ILE A 192 15.49 9.49 20.93
C ILE A 192 16.28 9.15 19.67
N ILE A 193 15.90 9.77 18.56
CA ILE A 193 16.62 9.64 17.30
C ILE A 193 17.49 10.89 17.15
N GLY A 194 18.78 10.76 17.47
CA GLY A 194 19.75 11.83 17.43
C GLY A 194 20.89 11.55 16.45
N GLY A 195 21.46 12.59 15.84
CA GLY A 195 22.68 12.44 15.05
C GLY A 195 23.91 12.28 15.94
N ILE A 196 24.40 11.05 16.15
CA ILE A 196 25.76 10.86 16.68
C ILE A 196 26.74 11.08 15.54
N GLY A 197 27.01 12.36 15.40
CA GLY A 197 27.73 12.94 14.29
C GLY A 197 27.54 14.44 14.24
N ARG A 198 27.16 15.13 15.33
CA ARG A 198 27.01 16.60 15.35
C ARG A 198 28.22 17.35 14.79
N GLY A 199 29.41 16.74 14.75
CA GLY A 199 30.56 17.27 14.00
C GLY A 199 30.51 16.98 12.50
N ALA A 200 30.37 15.71 12.09
CA ALA A 200 30.44 15.30 10.68
C ALA A 200 29.16 15.63 9.88
N ALA A 201 27.98 15.42 10.44
CA ALA A 201 26.70 15.80 9.85
C ALA A 201 26.56 17.33 9.76
N TRP A 202 27.08 18.10 10.71
CA TRP A 202 27.09 19.57 10.63
C TRP A 202 28.02 20.08 9.52
N VAL A 203 29.19 19.47 9.35
CA VAL A 203 30.10 19.76 8.22
C VAL A 203 29.47 19.43 6.87
N ILE A 204 28.55 18.47 6.82
CA ILE A 204 27.94 17.95 5.58
C ILE A 204 26.58 18.61 5.28
N PHE A 205 25.74 18.88 6.28
CA PHE A 205 24.33 19.30 6.17
C PHE A 205 23.97 20.59 6.93
N GLY A 206 24.90 21.21 7.67
CA GLY A 206 24.63 22.42 8.44
C GLY A 206 23.84 22.15 9.72
N SER A 207 22.84 22.97 10.04
CA SER A 207 22.01 22.82 11.25
C SER A 207 20.96 21.70 11.19
N MET A 208 20.74 21.08 10.01
CA MET A 208 19.83 19.94 9.84
C MET A 208 20.60 18.64 9.99
N ASP A 209 20.31 17.87 11.03
CA ASP A 209 20.90 16.55 11.29
C ASP A 209 20.00 15.38 10.82
N THR A 210 18.71 15.63 10.55
CA THR A 210 17.73 14.66 10.04
C THR A 210 16.81 15.29 8.97
N PRO A 211 16.14 14.49 8.09
CA PRO A 211 15.37 15.00 6.94
C PRO A 211 14.10 15.79 7.28
N ASP A 212 13.64 15.73 8.53
CA ASP A 212 12.42 16.39 9.01
C ASP A 212 12.66 17.79 9.59
N LYS A 213 13.91 18.13 9.93
CA LYS A 213 14.24 19.36 10.66
C LYS A 213 14.18 20.57 9.74
N GLY A 214 13.57 21.65 10.22
CA GLY A 214 13.48 22.89 9.46
C GLY A 214 12.37 23.81 9.97
N GLU A 215 12.44 25.07 9.56
CA GLU A 215 11.39 26.08 9.81
C GLU A 215 10.57 26.36 8.55
N LYS A 216 11.07 25.93 7.39
CA LYS A 216 10.47 26.16 6.07
C LYS A 216 10.48 24.88 5.24
N LEU A 217 9.55 24.77 4.29
CA LEU A 217 9.54 23.63 3.36
C LEU A 217 10.82 23.58 2.52
N ALA A 218 11.40 24.74 2.22
CA ALA A 218 12.67 24.84 1.51
C ALA A 218 13.83 24.10 2.23
N ASP A 219 13.77 23.98 3.56
CA ASP A 219 14.79 23.29 4.35
C ASP A 219 14.76 21.79 4.07
N VAL A 220 13.59 21.15 4.22
CA VAL A 220 13.42 19.71 3.97
C VAL A 220 13.59 19.38 2.49
N GLU A 221 13.15 20.26 1.59
CA GLU A 221 13.42 20.11 0.16
C GLU A 221 14.92 20.15 -0.17
N LYS A 222 15.67 21.08 0.45
CA LYS A 222 17.11 21.17 0.27
C LYS A 222 17.79 19.93 0.82
N PHE A 223 17.41 19.44 2.00
CA PHE A 223 17.94 18.19 2.54
C PHE A 223 17.70 17.02 1.59
N ASN A 224 16.46 16.86 1.13
CA ASN A 224 16.01 15.82 0.20
C ASN A 224 16.84 15.82 -1.09
N ARG A 225 17.06 17.00 -1.70
CA ARG A 225 17.88 17.16 -2.91
C ARG A 225 19.38 16.99 -2.66
N ASP A 226 19.91 17.49 -1.55
CA ASP A 226 21.35 17.42 -1.23
C ASP A 226 21.80 16.01 -0.84
N ALA A 227 20.95 15.26 -0.13
CA ALA A 227 21.19 13.86 0.20
C ALA A 227 21.35 13.03 -1.08
N ARG A 228 20.47 13.23 -2.07
CA ARG A 228 20.51 12.50 -3.36
C ARG A 228 21.40 13.12 -4.44
N GLY A 229 21.72 14.41 -4.34
CA GLY A 229 22.53 15.15 -5.32
C GLY A 229 24.02 14.81 -5.28
N ARG A 230 24.52 14.35 -4.12
CA ARG A 230 25.93 13.95 -3.93
C ARG A 230 26.32 12.65 -4.62
N TYR A 231 25.35 11.83 -5.04
CA TYR A 231 25.59 10.50 -5.64
C TYR A 231 24.90 10.33 -7.01
N ARG A 232 24.78 11.41 -7.78
CA ARG A 232 24.06 11.47 -9.07
C ARG A 232 24.38 10.36 -10.08
N PHE A 233 25.58 9.78 -10.06
CA PHE A 233 26.00 8.75 -11.01
C PHE A 233 25.90 7.31 -10.47
N GLN A 234 25.40 7.16 -9.24
CA GLN A 234 25.66 5.99 -8.40
C GLN A 234 24.54 5.85 -7.33
N ARG A 235 23.26 5.87 -7.75
CA ARG A 235 22.11 5.59 -6.87
C ARG A 235 21.91 4.07 -6.74
N LYS A 236 22.67 3.42 -5.85
CA LYS A 236 22.56 1.96 -5.58
C LYS A 236 22.12 1.63 -4.16
N ASP A 237 21.99 2.64 -3.31
CA ASP A 237 21.45 2.50 -1.97
C ASP A 237 19.96 2.81 -1.98
N ILE A 238 19.23 2.05 -1.19
CA ILE A 238 17.78 2.00 -1.26
C ILE A 238 17.11 3.24 -0.66
N PHE A 239 17.88 3.97 0.14
CA PHE A 239 17.51 5.24 0.74
C PHE A 239 17.83 6.46 -0.14
N ASP A 240 18.54 6.25 -1.26
CA ASP A 240 18.92 7.30 -2.21
C ASP A 240 18.07 7.26 -3.51
N LEU A 241 17.01 6.44 -3.52
CA LEU A 241 16.10 6.31 -4.66
C LEU A 241 15.41 7.65 -4.98
N PRO A 242 15.16 7.95 -6.27
CA PRO A 242 14.40 9.13 -6.66
C PRO A 242 13.04 9.18 -5.96
N ASN A 243 12.59 10.38 -5.61
CA ASN A 243 11.24 10.64 -5.14
C ASN A 243 10.71 11.95 -5.69
N VAL A 244 9.41 12.18 -5.53
CA VAL A 244 8.68 13.33 -6.08
C VAL A 244 9.28 14.69 -5.65
N GLY A 245 9.94 14.76 -4.50
CA GLY A 245 10.60 15.99 -4.04
C GLY A 245 11.90 16.36 -4.78
N ASP A 246 12.34 15.54 -5.75
CA ASP A 246 13.35 15.95 -6.75
C ASP A 246 12.80 17.02 -7.71
N LEU A 247 11.47 17.13 -7.84
CA LEU A 247 10.78 18.12 -8.66
C LEU A 247 10.66 19.44 -7.90
N LYS A 248 10.91 20.56 -8.58
CA LYS A 248 10.82 21.89 -7.95
C LYS A 248 9.37 22.32 -7.66
N ASP A 249 8.44 21.81 -8.46
CA ASP A 249 7.02 22.15 -8.48
C ASP A 249 6.16 20.97 -8.01
N TRP A 250 6.70 20.08 -7.15
CA TRP A 250 5.98 18.93 -6.58
C TRP A 250 4.62 19.29 -5.97
N TYR A 251 4.49 20.52 -5.47
CA TYR A 251 3.28 21.07 -4.87
C TYR A 251 2.25 21.59 -5.87
N SER A 252 2.54 21.60 -7.18
CA SER A 252 1.66 22.22 -8.19
C SER A 252 0.32 21.49 -8.30
N ASP A 253 -0.70 22.19 -8.80
CA ASP A 253 -2.02 21.62 -9.06
C ASP A 253 -1.97 20.47 -10.06
N ALA A 254 -1.12 20.59 -11.08
CA ALA A 254 -0.93 19.55 -12.09
C ALA A 254 -0.38 18.26 -11.46
N ARG A 255 0.68 18.34 -10.65
CA ARG A 255 1.29 17.15 -10.01
C ARG A 255 0.43 16.56 -8.89
N PHE A 256 -0.30 17.41 -8.18
CA PHE A 256 -1.30 16.97 -7.22
C PHE A 256 -2.42 16.17 -7.93
N ALA A 257 -3.03 16.74 -8.97
CA ALA A 257 -4.12 16.07 -9.67
C ALA A 257 -3.65 14.79 -10.40
N GLN A 258 -2.48 14.81 -11.02
CA GLN A 258 -1.94 13.67 -11.77
C GLN A 258 -1.71 12.43 -10.88
N GLN A 259 -1.47 12.59 -9.58
CA GLN A 259 -1.38 11.47 -8.64
C GLN A 259 -2.68 10.64 -8.54
N HIS A 260 -3.84 11.20 -8.86
CA HIS A 260 -5.10 10.45 -8.92
C HIS A 260 -5.23 9.57 -10.18
N PHE A 261 -4.35 9.75 -11.17
CA PHE A 261 -4.29 8.94 -12.40
C PHE A 261 -3.08 8.00 -12.43
N THR A 262 -1.91 8.44 -11.94
CA THR A 262 -0.64 7.69 -12.04
C THR A 262 0.15 7.66 -10.73
N GLY A 263 -0.47 8.06 -9.61
CA GLY A 263 0.09 7.92 -8.27
C GLY A 263 -0.11 6.53 -7.68
N THR A 264 -0.03 6.42 -6.35
CA THR A 264 -0.18 5.13 -5.64
C THR A 264 -1.63 4.67 -5.51
N ASN A 265 -2.61 5.59 -5.66
CA ASN A 265 -4.03 5.29 -5.66
C ASN A 265 -4.70 5.78 -6.95
N PRO A 266 -4.46 5.12 -8.08
CA PRO A 266 -5.05 5.49 -9.36
C PRO A 266 -6.43 4.86 -9.56
N THR A 267 -7.06 4.25 -8.55
CA THR A 267 -8.22 3.35 -8.75
C THR A 267 -9.51 3.85 -8.12
N THR A 268 -9.52 5.07 -7.57
CA THR A 268 -10.65 5.53 -6.73
C THR A 268 -11.21 6.88 -7.12
N ILE A 269 -10.55 7.64 -8.00
CA ILE A 269 -11.16 8.80 -8.63
C ILE A 269 -12.33 8.32 -9.50
N GLU A 270 -13.47 9.00 -9.35
CA GLU A 270 -14.72 8.63 -10.02
C GLU A 270 -15.50 9.86 -10.45
N ARG A 271 -16.51 9.67 -11.30
CA ARG A 271 -17.37 10.76 -11.75
C ARG A 271 -18.06 11.42 -10.56
N ALA A 272 -18.01 12.75 -10.51
CA ALA A 272 -18.67 13.51 -9.46
C ALA A 272 -20.16 13.21 -9.44
N SER A 273 -20.78 13.02 -8.26
CA SER A 273 -22.24 12.89 -8.14
C SER A 273 -22.93 14.27 -8.23
N ASP A 274 -24.20 14.28 -8.63
CA ASP A 274 -24.96 15.53 -8.71
C ASP A 274 -25.13 16.19 -7.34
N ASP A 275 -25.30 15.39 -6.29
CA ASP A 275 -25.41 15.88 -4.91
C ASP A 275 -24.17 16.66 -4.50
N TRP A 276 -22.98 16.11 -4.74
CA TRP A 276 -21.72 16.80 -4.45
C TRP A 276 -21.53 18.06 -5.29
N LEU A 277 -21.88 18.03 -6.58
CA LEU A 277 -21.83 19.24 -7.42
C LEU A 277 -22.73 20.35 -6.86
N GLN A 278 -23.94 20.00 -6.43
CA GLN A 278 -24.82 20.95 -5.76
C GLN A 278 -24.25 21.44 -4.43
N HIS A 279 -23.64 20.54 -3.63
CA HIS A 279 -22.98 20.92 -2.39
C HIS A 279 -21.88 21.97 -2.62
N PHE A 280 -20.98 21.77 -3.58
CA PHE A 280 -19.95 22.77 -3.91
C PHE A 280 -20.58 24.08 -4.42
N ILE A 281 -21.62 24.04 -5.26
CA ILE A 281 -22.27 25.29 -5.73
C ILE A 281 -22.93 26.06 -4.57
N GLN A 282 -23.53 25.36 -3.61
CA GLN A 282 -24.24 25.97 -2.48
C GLN A 282 -23.30 26.43 -1.36
N ALA A 283 -22.18 25.73 -1.15
CA ALA A 283 -21.17 26.08 -0.16
C ALA A 283 -20.43 27.38 -0.50
N ALA A 284 -20.34 27.75 -1.79
CA ALA A 284 -19.79 29.04 -2.23
C ALA A 284 -20.71 30.22 -1.85
N LYS A 285 -20.52 30.73 -0.63
CA LYS A 285 -21.28 31.86 -0.06
C LYS A 285 -20.50 33.17 -0.03
N ALA A 286 -19.16 33.12 -0.07
CA ALA A 286 -18.33 34.32 -0.06
C ALA A 286 -18.36 35.03 -1.43
N PRO A 287 -18.39 36.38 -1.49
CA PRO A 287 -18.33 37.12 -2.74
C PRO A 287 -17.13 36.76 -3.62
N GLU A 288 -16.00 36.42 -3.00
CA GLU A 288 -14.75 36.02 -3.65
C GLU A 288 -14.86 34.66 -4.36
N ASP A 289 -15.83 33.82 -3.97
CA ASP A 289 -16.10 32.51 -4.59
C ASP A 289 -17.06 32.60 -5.78
N ALA A 290 -17.61 33.79 -6.08
CA ALA A 290 -18.63 33.95 -7.11
C ALA A 290 -18.18 33.43 -8.49
N VAL A 291 -16.91 33.65 -8.85
CA VAL A 291 -16.33 33.17 -10.11
C VAL A 291 -16.18 31.64 -10.10
N ALA A 292 -15.71 31.05 -9.00
CA ALA A 292 -15.57 29.61 -8.86
C ALA A 292 -16.94 28.91 -8.91
N LYS A 293 -17.91 29.44 -8.16
CA LYS A 293 -19.31 28.98 -8.18
C LYS A 293 -19.89 28.99 -9.59
N LYS A 294 -19.73 30.10 -10.31
CA LYS A 294 -20.21 30.22 -11.69
C LYS A 294 -19.51 29.20 -12.59
N THR A 295 -18.20 29.06 -12.46
CA THR A 295 -17.40 28.11 -13.25
C THR A 295 -17.88 26.69 -13.04
N ILE A 296 -18.05 26.25 -11.79
CA ILE A 296 -18.55 24.90 -11.46
C ILE A 296 -19.98 24.71 -11.99
N ALA A 297 -20.86 25.70 -11.83
CA ALA A 297 -22.23 25.63 -12.36
C ALA A 297 -22.28 25.57 -13.90
N ASP A 298 -21.39 26.30 -14.59
CA ASP A 298 -21.28 26.27 -16.04
C ASP A 298 -20.73 24.92 -16.54
N LEU A 299 -19.68 24.40 -15.89
CA LEU A 299 -19.13 23.07 -16.19
C LEU A 299 -20.15 21.96 -15.88
N SER A 300 -20.90 22.06 -14.79
CA SER A 300 -21.94 21.10 -14.44
C SER A 300 -23.07 21.03 -15.48
N ARG A 301 -23.32 22.13 -16.20
CA ARG A 301 -24.33 22.19 -17.26
C ARG A 301 -23.80 21.74 -18.63
N ASN A 302 -22.57 22.11 -18.95
CA ASN A 302 -22.02 21.97 -20.31
C ASN A 302 -21.01 20.83 -20.45
N CYS A 303 -20.40 20.39 -19.36
CA CYS A 303 -19.29 19.41 -19.33
C CYS A 303 -19.44 18.44 -18.16
N ARG A 304 -20.67 17.99 -17.87
CA ARG A 304 -20.99 17.16 -16.70
C ARG A 304 -20.15 15.89 -16.59
N GLU A 305 -19.89 15.26 -17.72
CA GLU A 305 -19.14 14.01 -17.85
C GLU A 305 -17.63 14.18 -17.64
N SER A 306 -17.15 15.43 -17.61
CA SER A 306 -15.77 15.81 -17.32
C SER A 306 -15.53 16.17 -15.85
N LEU A 307 -16.55 16.10 -14.99
CA LEU A 307 -16.41 16.39 -13.56
C LEU A 307 -16.18 15.10 -12.80
N TYR A 308 -15.05 15.03 -12.12
CA TYR A 308 -14.61 13.89 -11.33
C TYR A 308 -14.41 14.31 -9.88
N MET A 309 -14.31 13.34 -8.99
CA MET A 309 -14.04 13.57 -7.59
C MET A 309 -13.22 12.47 -6.97
N GLN A 310 -12.62 12.86 -5.86
CA GLN A 310 -12.07 11.96 -4.90
C GLN A 310 -12.79 12.18 -3.57
N ASP A 311 -13.60 11.20 -3.17
CA ASP A 311 -14.48 11.27 -2.00
C ASP A 311 -13.94 10.43 -0.84
N TYR A 312 -13.61 11.08 0.27
CA TYR A 312 -13.22 10.45 1.54
C TYR A 312 -14.21 10.74 2.68
N SER A 313 -15.39 11.27 2.37
CA SER A 313 -16.42 11.65 3.34
C SER A 313 -16.89 10.50 4.23
N TYR A 314 -16.77 9.27 3.73
CA TYR A 314 -17.18 8.03 4.39
C TYR A 314 -16.29 7.64 5.59
N PHE A 315 -15.16 8.32 5.82
CA PHE A 315 -14.16 7.87 6.79
C PHE A 315 -14.69 7.69 8.21
N ARG A 316 -15.54 8.61 8.68
CA ARG A 316 -16.13 8.52 10.02
C ARG A 316 -17.12 7.37 10.12
N GLU A 317 -17.93 7.16 9.09
CA GLU A 317 -18.86 6.03 9.01
C GLU A 317 -18.10 4.70 9.04
N ALA A 318 -17.07 4.57 8.20
CA ALA A 318 -16.22 3.39 8.14
C ALA A 318 -15.51 3.08 9.46
N ALA A 319 -15.10 4.11 10.20
CA ALA A 319 -14.47 3.99 11.50
C ALA A 319 -15.47 3.83 12.66
N GLY A 320 -16.79 3.88 12.41
CA GLY A 320 -17.82 3.83 13.47
C GLY A 320 -17.85 5.06 14.37
N MET A 321 -17.36 6.21 13.89
CA MET A 321 -17.30 7.47 14.63
C MET A 321 -18.58 8.31 14.45
N ASP A 322 -18.83 9.21 15.40
CA ASP A 322 -19.84 10.26 15.20
C ASP A 322 -19.50 11.11 13.96
N PRO A 323 -20.46 11.41 13.05
CA PRO A 323 -20.20 12.15 11.81
C PRO A 323 -19.60 13.56 12.01
N THR A 324 -19.67 14.11 13.22
CA THR A 324 -19.12 15.43 13.57
C THR A 324 -17.83 15.38 14.38
N ALA A 325 -17.39 14.19 14.80
CA ALA A 325 -16.21 14.02 15.64
C ALA A 325 -14.93 14.50 14.93
N VAL A 326 -13.99 15.03 15.70
CA VAL A 326 -12.63 15.27 15.20
C VAL A 326 -11.91 13.93 15.12
N ILE A 327 -11.39 13.57 13.94
CA ILE A 327 -10.51 12.41 13.79
C ILE A 327 -9.17 12.78 14.42
N LYS A 328 -8.95 12.35 15.68
CA LYS A 328 -7.74 12.66 16.43
C LYS A 328 -7.25 11.45 17.23
N CYS A 329 -5.93 11.31 17.31
CA CYS A 329 -5.26 10.31 18.12
C CYS A 329 -4.19 11.00 18.99
N GLU A 330 -4.29 10.86 20.31
CA GLU A 330 -3.24 11.31 21.24
C GLU A 330 -2.10 10.29 21.28
N PHE A 331 -0.86 10.78 21.31
CA PHE A 331 0.32 9.93 21.53
C PHE A 331 1.38 10.62 22.38
N ASP A 332 2.28 9.82 22.95
CA ASP A 332 3.43 10.31 23.70
C ASP A 332 4.58 10.58 22.73
N GLU A 333 5.09 11.81 22.76
CA GLU A 333 6.22 12.25 21.95
C GLU A 333 7.39 12.60 22.87
N LYS A 334 8.59 12.11 22.55
CA LYS A 334 9.82 12.40 23.30
C LYS A 334 10.67 13.39 22.51
N ASP A 335 11.09 14.48 23.16
CA ASP A 335 12.04 15.41 22.56
C ASP A 335 13.49 14.88 22.59
N ASP A 336 14.41 15.60 21.94
CA ASP A 336 15.85 15.27 21.89
C ASP A 336 16.53 15.22 23.28
N LYS A 337 15.84 15.65 24.34
CA LYS A 337 16.30 15.61 25.75
C LYS A 337 15.61 14.51 26.55
N GLY A 338 14.79 13.67 25.90
CA GLY A 338 14.03 12.59 26.51
C GLY A 338 12.81 13.05 27.30
N LYS A 339 12.39 14.31 27.18
CA LYS A 339 11.17 14.80 27.84
C LYS A 339 9.95 14.35 27.04
N THR A 340 9.06 13.62 27.69
CA THR A 340 7.77 13.22 27.11
C THR A 340 6.76 14.36 27.16
N THR A 341 6.09 14.63 26.04
CA THR A 341 4.94 15.52 25.91
C THR A 341 3.79 14.82 25.20
N LYS A 342 2.56 15.22 25.49
CA LYS A 342 1.39 14.79 24.74
C LYS A 342 1.33 15.53 23.40
N SER A 343 1.24 14.77 22.33
CA SER A 343 1.12 15.24 20.95
C SER A 343 -0.10 14.60 20.29
N TYR A 344 -0.50 15.11 19.14
CA TYR A 344 -1.76 14.70 18.49
C TYR A 344 -1.55 14.50 16.99
N ARG A 345 -2.09 13.40 16.48
CA ARG A 345 -2.29 13.16 15.05
C ARG A 345 -3.74 13.45 14.70
N TYR A 346 -3.97 14.15 13.61
CA TYR A 346 -5.30 14.50 13.10
C TYR A 346 -5.51 13.89 11.71
N GLY A 347 -6.66 13.25 11.51
CA GLY A 347 -7.10 12.76 10.21
C GLY A 347 -8.02 13.77 9.52
N CYS A 348 -8.28 13.55 8.23
CA CYS A 348 -9.20 14.34 7.43
C CYS A 348 -10.08 13.40 6.60
N ALA A 349 -11.37 13.72 6.50
CA ALA A 349 -12.30 13.08 5.56
C ALA A 349 -12.55 14.03 4.37
N SER A 350 -11.51 14.32 3.58
CA SER A 350 -11.58 15.34 2.54
C SER A 350 -12.50 14.95 1.37
N VAL A 351 -12.92 15.94 0.58
CA VAL A 351 -13.59 15.70 -0.71
C VAL A 351 -13.02 16.67 -1.72
N CYS A 352 -12.49 16.18 -2.84
CA CYS A 352 -11.87 17.01 -3.87
C CYS A 352 -12.63 16.89 -5.19
N LEU A 353 -13.03 18.03 -5.76
CA LEU A 353 -13.69 18.13 -7.07
C LEU A 353 -12.65 18.45 -8.15
N PHE A 354 -12.70 17.71 -9.25
CA PHE A 354 -11.83 17.88 -10.40
C PHE A 354 -12.61 18.14 -11.69
N TYR A 355 -11.94 18.78 -12.64
CA TYR A 355 -12.39 18.89 -14.03
C TYR A 355 -11.33 18.34 -14.98
N LEU A 356 -11.72 17.38 -15.81
CA LEU A 356 -10.91 16.80 -16.88
C LEU A 356 -11.26 17.46 -18.21
N ASN A 357 -10.34 18.26 -18.74
CA ASN A 357 -10.57 18.91 -20.03
C ASN A 357 -10.38 17.94 -21.21
N GLU A 358 -10.79 18.35 -22.41
CA GLU A 358 -10.67 17.53 -23.63
C GLU A 358 -9.22 17.28 -24.08
N LYS A 359 -8.26 18.02 -23.50
CA LYS A 359 -6.83 17.78 -23.68
C LYS A 359 -6.27 16.78 -22.68
N GLY A 360 -7.08 16.22 -21.77
CA GLY A 360 -6.66 15.25 -20.78
C GLY A 360 -5.98 15.81 -19.53
N GLN A 361 -6.02 17.13 -19.33
CA GLN A 361 -5.50 17.78 -18.13
C GLN A 361 -6.54 17.74 -17.02
N LEU A 362 -6.17 17.23 -15.85
CA LEU A 362 -7.02 17.14 -14.67
C LEU A 362 -6.77 18.34 -13.74
N TYR A 363 -7.82 19.10 -13.45
CA TYR A 363 -7.74 20.33 -12.67
C TYR A 363 -8.47 20.23 -11.34
N PRO A 364 -7.82 20.50 -10.19
CA PRO A 364 -8.49 20.50 -8.88
C PRO A 364 -9.23 21.83 -8.68
N LEU A 365 -10.56 21.78 -8.62
CA LEU A 365 -11.42 22.98 -8.59
C LEU A 365 -11.78 23.43 -7.17
N ALA A 366 -12.07 22.49 -6.28
CA ALA A 366 -12.53 22.77 -4.94
C ALA A 366 -12.23 21.61 -3.99
N ILE A 367 -11.97 21.94 -2.72
CA ILE A 367 -11.67 20.96 -1.67
C ILE A 367 -12.53 21.27 -0.44
N ILE A 368 -13.20 20.24 0.07
CA ILE A 368 -13.64 20.18 1.47
C ILE A 368 -12.50 19.54 2.25
N ILE A 369 -11.91 20.26 3.20
CA ILE A 369 -10.70 19.77 3.88
C ILE A 369 -11.02 18.63 4.86
N ASP A 370 -12.20 18.64 5.47
CA ASP A 370 -12.69 17.59 6.37
C ASP A 370 -14.22 17.63 6.41
N TRP A 371 -14.87 16.62 5.83
CA TRP A 371 -16.33 16.53 5.79
C TRP A 371 -16.92 16.07 7.13
N ARG A 372 -17.72 16.93 7.77
CA ARG A 372 -18.35 16.69 9.08
C ARG A 372 -19.87 16.59 8.99
N GLY A 373 -20.35 15.87 7.98
CA GLY A 373 -21.77 15.56 7.76
C GLY A 373 -22.62 16.68 7.16
N SER A 374 -22.15 17.94 7.12
CA SER A 374 -22.81 19.03 6.41
C SER A 374 -21.83 20.13 5.98
N ALA A 375 -22.25 20.95 5.01
CA ALA A 375 -21.47 22.09 4.53
C ALA A 375 -21.23 23.15 5.62
N GLU A 376 -22.16 23.34 6.56
CA GLU A 376 -22.06 24.31 7.66
C GLU A 376 -21.01 23.92 8.71
N ARG A 377 -20.71 22.61 8.81
CA ARG A 377 -19.75 22.06 9.77
C ARG A 377 -18.39 21.75 9.14
N SER A 378 -18.26 21.98 7.83
CA SER A 378 -17.08 21.64 7.04
C SER A 378 -16.50 22.90 6.41
N VAL A 379 -15.18 22.92 6.18
CA VAL A 379 -14.52 24.03 5.50
C VAL A 379 -14.31 23.68 4.03
N THR A 380 -14.91 24.47 3.14
CA THR A 380 -14.77 24.34 1.68
C THR A 380 -13.96 25.51 1.13
N ILE A 381 -12.92 25.22 0.35
CA ILE A 381 -12.09 26.21 -0.35
C ILE A 381 -12.10 25.92 -1.85
N TYR A 382 -12.10 26.99 -2.65
CA TYR A 382 -12.07 26.93 -4.12
C TYR A 382 -10.70 27.36 -4.63
N ASN A 383 -10.26 26.73 -5.72
CA ASN A 383 -9.01 27.07 -6.38
C ASN A 383 -9.14 28.37 -7.20
N ARG A 384 -9.17 29.49 -6.48
CA ARG A 384 -9.41 30.81 -7.07
C ARG A 384 -8.28 31.18 -8.04
N GLU A 385 -7.04 30.91 -7.68
CA GLU A 385 -5.88 31.28 -8.50
C GLU A 385 -5.81 30.49 -9.81
N LEU A 386 -6.26 29.22 -9.82
CA LEU A 386 -6.31 28.41 -11.04
C LEU A 386 -7.25 29.03 -12.08
N ILE A 387 -8.44 29.45 -11.64
CA ILE A 387 -9.46 30.01 -12.54
C ILE A 387 -9.01 31.36 -13.12
N LYS A 388 -8.17 32.10 -12.38
CA LYS A 388 -7.56 33.35 -12.85
C LYS A 388 -6.46 33.11 -13.87
N ARG A 389 -5.61 32.09 -13.64
CA ARG A 389 -4.40 31.84 -14.44
C ARG A 389 -4.60 30.90 -15.61
N THR A 390 -5.71 30.15 -15.67
CA THR A 390 -5.91 29.12 -16.70
C THR A 390 -7.32 29.15 -17.30
N ASP A 391 -7.38 29.01 -18.62
CA ASP A 391 -8.60 28.64 -19.31
C ASP A 391 -8.80 27.13 -19.21
N LEU A 392 -9.69 26.68 -18.32
CA LEU A 392 -9.85 25.26 -18.00
C LEU A 392 -10.15 24.39 -19.23
N GLN A 393 -10.92 24.90 -20.20
CA GLN A 393 -11.32 24.10 -21.37
C GLN A 393 -10.18 23.97 -22.38
N SER A 394 -9.50 25.08 -22.69
CA SER A 394 -8.40 25.08 -23.66
C SER A 394 -7.04 24.74 -23.05
N GLY A 395 -6.92 24.75 -21.73
CA GLY A 395 -5.67 24.54 -20.99
C GLY A 395 -4.63 25.65 -21.15
N SER A 396 -4.96 26.76 -21.81
CA SER A 396 -4.03 27.87 -22.03
C SER A 396 -3.97 28.81 -20.83
N ASP A 397 -2.81 29.43 -20.62
CA ASP A 397 -2.67 30.49 -19.62
C ASP A 397 -3.58 31.68 -19.94
N LYS A 398 -4.29 32.14 -18.91
CA LYS A 398 -5.01 33.41 -18.90
C LYS A 398 -4.09 34.46 -18.30
N HIS A 399 -3.76 35.47 -19.10
CA HIS A 399 -3.04 36.65 -18.62
C HIS A 399 -3.96 37.86 -18.68
N ASP A 400 -4.55 38.23 -17.54
CA ASP A 400 -5.10 39.58 -17.33
C ASP A 400 -4.05 40.40 -16.56
N PRO A 401 -3.37 41.36 -17.21
CA PRO A 401 -2.35 42.19 -16.56
C PRO A 401 -2.86 42.99 -15.35
N LYS A 402 -4.17 43.16 -15.22
CA LYS A 402 -4.80 43.89 -14.11
C LYS A 402 -5.12 42.98 -12.92
N GLN A 403 -5.07 41.66 -13.09
CA GLN A 403 -5.40 40.70 -12.06
C GLN A 403 -4.12 40.18 -11.39
N LYS A 404 -3.97 40.46 -10.10
CA LYS A 404 -2.90 39.83 -9.31
C LYS A 404 -3.23 38.34 -9.11
N ILE A 405 -2.30 37.49 -9.52
CA ILE A 405 -2.33 36.04 -9.33
C ILE A 405 -1.26 35.71 -8.29
N THR A 406 -1.62 34.91 -7.28
CA THR A 406 -0.66 34.36 -6.32
C THR A 406 0.00 33.13 -6.94
N ASP A 407 1.33 33.02 -6.82
CA ASP A 407 2.07 31.84 -7.28
C ASP A 407 1.62 30.60 -6.48
N GLU A 408 1.56 29.44 -7.12
CA GLU A 408 1.15 28.20 -6.46
C GLU A 408 2.06 27.84 -5.26
N ALA A 409 3.32 28.26 -5.28
CA ALA A 409 4.25 28.09 -4.17
C ALA A 409 3.81 28.85 -2.91
N ASP A 410 3.20 30.02 -3.10
CA ASP A 410 2.81 30.98 -2.07
C ASP A 410 1.32 30.92 -1.69
N ASP A 411 0.52 30.10 -2.38
CA ASP A 411 -0.90 29.87 -2.06
C ASP A 411 -1.06 28.86 -0.92
N TRP A 412 -0.65 29.28 0.29
CA TRP A 412 -0.56 28.43 1.47
C TRP A 412 -1.89 27.81 1.91
N ALA A 413 -2.99 28.54 1.78
CA ALA A 413 -4.32 28.03 2.10
C ALA A 413 -4.70 26.86 1.17
N TRP A 414 -4.43 27.01 -0.13
CA TRP A 414 -4.69 25.95 -1.10
C TRP A 414 -3.70 24.78 -0.98
N ARG A 415 -2.42 25.04 -0.73
CA ARG A 415 -1.43 23.99 -0.44
C ARG A 415 -1.79 23.17 0.80
N TYR A 416 -2.30 23.82 1.84
CA TYR A 416 -2.82 23.13 3.02
C TYR A 416 -4.02 22.25 2.67
N ALA A 417 -4.97 22.77 1.89
CA ALA A 417 -6.14 21.99 1.46
C ALA A 417 -5.76 20.75 0.64
N LYS A 418 -4.80 20.87 -0.28
CA LYS A 418 -4.23 19.72 -1.01
C LYS A 418 -3.54 18.73 -0.06
N THR A 419 -2.87 19.22 0.98
CA THR A 419 -2.26 18.37 2.01
C THR A 419 -3.32 17.56 2.76
N CYS A 420 -4.48 18.14 3.10
CA CYS A 420 -5.60 17.38 3.68
C CYS A 420 -6.07 16.25 2.76
N VAL A 421 -6.21 16.51 1.46
CA VAL A 421 -6.55 15.48 0.47
C VAL A 421 -5.49 14.39 0.41
N GLN A 422 -4.20 14.75 0.44
CA GLN A 422 -3.10 13.79 0.45
C GLN A 422 -3.07 12.95 1.74
N CYS A 423 -3.43 13.51 2.90
CA CYS A 423 -3.62 12.74 4.15
C CYS A 423 -4.74 11.72 4.00
N SER A 424 -5.89 12.14 3.45
CA SER A 424 -7.00 11.22 3.20
C SER A 424 -6.62 10.15 2.18
N ASP A 425 -5.91 10.53 1.11
CA ASP A 425 -5.47 9.61 0.09
C ASP A 425 -4.43 8.61 0.61
N TRP A 426 -3.52 9.02 1.50
CA TRP A 426 -2.59 8.10 2.15
C TRP A 426 -3.34 7.01 2.92
N LEU A 427 -4.33 7.40 3.73
CA LEU A 427 -5.13 6.45 4.51
C LEU A 427 -5.94 5.51 3.61
N ARG A 428 -6.65 6.05 2.61
CA ARG A 428 -7.43 5.22 1.66
C ARG A 428 -6.50 4.31 0.86
N HIS A 429 -5.37 4.83 0.41
CA HIS A 429 -4.38 4.07 -0.35
C HIS A 429 -3.85 2.91 0.47
N GLU A 430 -3.23 3.16 1.63
CA GLU A 430 -2.57 2.11 2.41
C GLU A 430 -3.56 1.11 3.00
N VAL A 431 -4.68 1.59 3.55
CA VAL A 431 -5.58 0.72 4.32
C VAL A 431 -6.65 0.08 3.43
N THR A 432 -7.22 0.82 2.47
CA THR A 432 -8.27 0.29 1.59
C THR A 432 -7.67 -0.32 0.33
N VAL A 433 -6.97 0.47 -0.48
CA VAL A 433 -6.56 0.06 -1.84
C VAL A 433 -5.43 -0.97 -1.82
N HIS A 434 -4.47 -0.81 -0.91
CA HIS A 434 -3.34 -1.71 -0.75
C HIS A 434 -3.71 -2.87 0.19
N LEU A 435 -3.79 -2.65 1.50
CA LEU A 435 -4.01 -3.72 2.48
C LEU A 435 -5.31 -4.50 2.26
N ALA A 436 -6.48 -3.86 2.28
CA ALA A 436 -7.74 -4.58 2.23
C ALA A 436 -8.03 -5.18 0.85
N ASN A 437 -7.95 -4.36 -0.22
CA ASN A 437 -8.37 -4.75 -1.56
C ASN A 437 -7.36 -5.65 -2.29
N THR A 438 -6.11 -5.76 -1.80
CA THR A 438 -5.15 -6.75 -2.31
C THR A 438 -4.89 -7.86 -1.30
N HIS A 439 -4.09 -7.61 -0.26
CA HIS A 439 -3.66 -8.63 0.69
C HIS A 439 -4.81 -9.39 1.35
N LEU A 440 -5.77 -8.70 1.98
CA LEU A 440 -6.79 -9.37 2.80
C LEU A 440 -7.83 -10.11 1.93
N VAL A 441 -8.28 -9.50 0.83
CA VAL A 441 -9.18 -10.16 -0.13
C VAL A 441 -8.51 -11.38 -0.76
N GLU A 442 -7.25 -11.27 -1.18
CA GLU A 442 -6.52 -12.39 -1.80
C GLU A 442 -6.25 -13.51 -0.80
N GLU A 443 -5.91 -13.20 0.46
CA GLU A 443 -5.78 -14.23 1.50
C GLU A 443 -7.08 -15.01 1.73
N ALA A 444 -8.23 -14.34 1.71
CA ALA A 444 -9.50 -15.00 1.82
C ALA A 444 -9.77 -15.95 0.63
N VAL A 445 -9.40 -15.53 -0.58
CA VAL A 445 -9.39 -16.38 -1.78
C VAL A 445 -8.48 -17.60 -1.60
N ILE A 446 -7.27 -17.42 -1.08
CA ILE A 446 -6.29 -18.50 -0.84
C ILE A 446 -6.85 -19.54 0.14
N VAL A 447 -7.39 -19.08 1.27
CA VAL A 447 -7.92 -19.95 2.33
C VAL A 447 -9.13 -20.74 1.82
N ALA A 448 -10.11 -20.07 1.20
CA ALA A 448 -11.28 -20.75 0.65
C ALA A 448 -10.91 -21.73 -0.47
N SER A 449 -9.95 -21.37 -1.33
CA SER A 449 -9.49 -22.24 -2.42
C SER A 449 -8.85 -23.52 -1.89
N ASN A 450 -7.97 -23.43 -0.88
CA ASN A 450 -7.33 -24.59 -0.26
C ASN A 450 -8.32 -25.50 0.48
N ARG A 451 -9.47 -24.96 0.91
CA ARG A 451 -10.53 -25.72 1.58
C ARG A 451 -11.50 -26.39 0.62
N GLN A 452 -11.83 -25.75 -0.50
CA GLN A 452 -12.92 -26.19 -1.38
C GLN A 452 -12.47 -26.80 -2.71
N LEU A 453 -11.29 -26.44 -3.23
CA LEU A 453 -10.78 -26.95 -4.50
C LEU A 453 -9.81 -28.11 -4.28
N ASP A 454 -9.92 -29.13 -5.13
CA ASP A 454 -8.96 -30.23 -5.12
C ASP A 454 -7.57 -29.76 -5.59
N PRO A 455 -6.44 -30.30 -5.07
CA PRO A 455 -5.10 -29.87 -5.47
C PRO A 455 -4.84 -29.93 -6.98
N ASP A 456 -5.50 -30.87 -7.67
CA ASP A 456 -5.40 -31.06 -9.11
C ASP A 456 -6.51 -30.37 -9.91
N HIS A 457 -7.43 -29.66 -9.25
CA HIS A 457 -8.50 -28.89 -9.86
C HIS A 457 -7.92 -27.82 -10.82
N PRO A 458 -8.52 -27.59 -12.00
CA PRO A 458 -8.01 -26.65 -13.00
C PRO A 458 -7.79 -25.23 -12.46
N VAL A 459 -8.72 -24.72 -11.66
CA VAL A 459 -8.61 -23.40 -11.01
C VAL A 459 -7.47 -23.37 -9.98
N MET A 460 -7.33 -24.39 -9.13
CA MET A 460 -6.24 -24.46 -8.13
C MET A 460 -4.86 -24.47 -8.81
N LYS A 461 -4.69 -25.29 -9.86
CA LYS A 461 -3.44 -25.34 -10.65
C LYS A 461 -3.10 -24.02 -11.33
N LEU A 462 -4.12 -23.22 -11.66
CA LEU A 462 -3.94 -21.94 -12.32
C LEU A 462 -3.59 -20.83 -11.33
N LEU A 463 -4.23 -20.81 -10.15
CA LEU A 463 -4.06 -19.75 -9.15
C LEU A 463 -2.87 -19.97 -8.20
N TYR A 464 -2.51 -21.21 -7.87
CA TYR A 464 -1.45 -21.52 -6.89
C TYR A 464 -0.13 -20.75 -7.10
N PRO A 465 0.40 -20.58 -8.33
CA PRO A 465 1.61 -19.79 -8.57
C PRO A 465 1.51 -18.32 -8.18
N HIS A 466 0.29 -17.78 -8.12
CA HIS A 466 -0.01 -16.38 -7.83
C HIS A 466 -0.22 -16.10 -6.34
N TRP A 467 0.04 -17.08 -5.48
CA TRP A 467 -0.13 -16.98 -4.01
C TRP A 467 1.15 -17.17 -3.22
N GLN A 468 2.28 -17.31 -3.91
CA GLN A 468 3.56 -17.56 -3.27
C GLN A 468 3.90 -16.42 -2.29
N LYS A 469 4.19 -16.77 -1.02
CA LYS A 469 4.55 -15.90 0.11
C LYS A 469 3.41 -15.07 0.71
N THR A 470 2.23 -15.00 0.07
CA THR A 470 1.16 -14.09 0.48
C THR A 470 0.70 -14.35 1.91
N LEU A 471 0.47 -15.61 2.32
CA LEU A 471 -0.01 -15.90 3.68
C LEU A 471 1.04 -15.58 4.73
N ALA A 472 2.30 -15.91 4.49
CA ALA A 472 3.41 -15.60 5.39
C ALA A 472 3.57 -14.08 5.61
N LEU A 473 3.52 -13.31 4.52
CA LEU A 473 3.63 -11.84 4.55
C LEU A 473 2.45 -11.21 5.28
N ASN A 474 1.23 -11.66 4.99
CA ASN A 474 0.04 -11.13 5.65
C ASN A 474 0.05 -11.40 7.16
N ALA A 475 0.44 -12.60 7.58
CA ALA A 475 0.59 -12.93 8.99
C ALA A 475 1.66 -12.07 9.68
N ALA A 476 2.81 -11.84 9.03
CA ALA A 476 3.83 -10.92 9.52
C ALA A 476 3.28 -9.49 9.66
N ALA A 477 2.60 -8.98 8.63
CA ALA A 477 2.02 -7.64 8.62
C ALA A 477 0.98 -7.44 9.74
N ARG A 478 0.11 -8.43 9.97
CA ARG A 478 -0.90 -8.39 11.06
C ARG A 478 -0.28 -8.41 12.45
N THR A 479 0.77 -9.20 12.65
CA THR A 479 1.50 -9.28 13.92
C THR A 479 2.37 -8.06 14.18
N THR A 480 2.94 -7.43 13.15
CA THR A 480 3.97 -6.41 13.33
C THR A 480 3.64 -5.06 12.70
N LEU A 481 3.50 -5.00 11.37
CA LEU A 481 3.48 -3.74 10.62
C LEU A 481 2.21 -2.92 10.89
N VAL A 482 1.03 -3.53 10.78
CA VAL A 482 -0.25 -2.83 10.94
C VAL A 482 -0.41 -2.24 12.35
N PRO A 483 -0.31 -3.01 13.45
CA PRO A 483 -0.58 -2.48 14.79
C PRO A 483 0.50 -1.52 15.31
N HIS A 484 1.77 -1.77 14.99
CA HIS A 484 2.89 -1.04 15.61
C HIS A 484 3.42 0.12 14.75
N ILE A 485 3.10 0.12 13.45
CA ILE A 485 3.61 1.12 12.51
C ILE A 485 2.45 1.87 11.83
N ILE A 486 1.58 1.20 11.07
CA ILE A 486 0.50 1.85 10.31
C ILE A 486 -0.50 2.57 11.23
N ILE A 487 -1.05 1.87 12.22
CA ILE A 487 -2.00 2.45 13.19
C ILE A 487 -1.32 3.56 14.03
N LYS A 488 -0.01 3.49 14.21
CA LYS A 488 0.78 4.49 14.93
C LYS A 488 1.21 5.70 14.07
N LEU A 489 0.74 5.78 12.81
CA LEU A 489 0.97 6.94 11.94
C LEU A 489 -0.30 7.68 11.54
N ILE A 490 -1.49 7.14 11.84
CA ILE A 490 -2.76 7.72 11.42
C ILE A 490 -3.43 8.54 12.53
N GLY A 491 -4.40 9.35 12.13
CA GLY A 491 -5.22 10.16 13.03
C GLY A 491 -6.33 9.39 13.77
N PHE A 492 -6.59 8.12 13.42
CA PHE A 492 -7.56 7.30 14.13
C PHE A 492 -6.95 6.68 15.39
N PRO A 493 -7.70 6.62 16.51
CA PRO A 493 -7.39 5.68 17.58
C PRO A 493 -7.53 4.23 17.08
N GLU A 494 -7.01 3.29 17.87
CA GLU A 494 -6.82 1.90 17.44
C GLU A 494 -8.13 1.19 17.06
N GLU A 495 -9.18 1.31 17.88
CA GLU A 495 -10.46 0.63 17.62
C GLU A 495 -11.11 1.12 16.33
N GLU A 496 -11.10 2.43 16.11
CA GLU A 496 -11.58 3.09 14.90
C GLU A 496 -10.77 2.69 13.65
N ALA A 497 -9.44 2.52 13.79
CA ALA A 497 -8.59 2.05 12.70
C ALA A 497 -8.95 0.62 12.26
N PHE A 498 -9.16 -0.29 13.22
CA PHE A 498 -9.59 -1.65 12.91
C PHE A 498 -11.03 -1.72 12.40
N ALA A 499 -11.93 -0.86 12.89
CA ALA A 499 -13.26 -0.69 12.29
C ALA A 499 -13.15 -0.28 10.82
N PHE A 500 -12.28 0.67 10.49
CA PHE A 500 -12.05 1.13 9.14
C PHE A 500 -11.48 0.02 8.22
N ILE A 501 -10.52 -0.78 8.69
CA ILE A 501 -9.98 -1.96 7.96
C ILE A 501 -11.11 -2.95 7.65
N ARG A 502 -11.93 -3.30 8.65
CA ARG A 502 -13.05 -4.23 8.47
C ARG A 502 -14.09 -3.68 7.50
N HIS A 503 -14.39 -2.38 7.58
CA HIS A 503 -15.29 -1.72 6.64
C HIS A 503 -14.75 -1.78 5.20
N ALA A 504 -13.45 -1.51 4.99
CA ALA A 504 -12.82 -1.57 3.67
C ALA A 504 -12.95 -2.96 3.05
N TYR A 505 -12.61 -4.02 3.80
CA TYR A 505 -12.75 -5.41 3.34
C TYR A 505 -14.22 -5.76 3.04
N LYS A 506 -15.13 -5.44 3.96
CA LYS A 506 -16.54 -5.83 3.84
C LYS A 506 -17.25 -5.19 2.65
N ASN A 507 -16.83 -3.98 2.27
CA ASN A 507 -17.38 -3.22 1.16
C ASN A 507 -16.61 -3.42 -0.16
N PHE A 508 -15.63 -4.33 -0.21
CA PHE A 508 -15.02 -4.72 -1.47
C PHE A 508 -16.06 -5.47 -2.34
N ASP A 509 -16.51 -4.83 -3.42
CA ASP A 509 -17.40 -5.46 -4.38
C ASP A 509 -16.58 -6.19 -5.46
N PHE A 510 -16.41 -7.50 -5.29
CA PHE A 510 -15.50 -8.31 -6.10
C PHE A 510 -15.79 -8.18 -7.61
N LYS A 511 -17.06 -8.19 -8.02
CA LYS A 511 -17.44 -8.09 -9.44
C LYS A 511 -17.33 -6.67 -9.98
N LYS A 512 -17.71 -5.67 -9.19
CA LYS A 512 -17.58 -4.26 -9.62
C LYS A 512 -16.14 -3.80 -9.74
N ARG A 513 -15.21 -4.53 -9.13
CA ARG A 513 -13.77 -4.29 -9.23
C ARG A 513 -13.09 -5.01 -10.41
N TYR A 514 -13.83 -5.76 -11.23
CA TYR A 514 -13.30 -6.23 -12.52
C TYR A 514 -12.93 -5.02 -13.37
N VAL A 515 -11.73 -5.00 -13.94
CA VAL A 515 -11.13 -3.79 -14.54
C VAL A 515 -12.07 -3.06 -15.51
N PRO A 516 -12.71 -3.72 -16.51
CA PRO A 516 -13.61 -3.01 -17.42
C PRO A 516 -14.85 -2.44 -16.72
N THR A 517 -15.40 -3.18 -15.76
CA THR A 517 -16.56 -2.74 -14.97
C THR A 517 -16.20 -1.56 -14.09
N ASP A 518 -15.08 -1.63 -13.38
CA ASP A 518 -14.58 -0.59 -12.49
C ASP A 518 -14.34 0.73 -13.23
N LEU A 519 -13.62 0.66 -14.36
CA LEU A 519 -13.34 1.83 -15.18
C LEU A 519 -14.63 2.47 -15.69
N ASN A 520 -15.57 1.67 -16.20
CA ASN A 520 -16.85 2.15 -16.68
C ASN A 520 -17.69 2.79 -15.56
N GLU A 521 -17.82 2.14 -14.39
CA GLU A 521 -18.58 2.66 -13.25
C GLU A 521 -17.99 3.97 -12.71
N ARG A 522 -16.66 4.10 -12.69
CA ARG A 522 -15.97 5.34 -12.30
C ARG A 522 -16.05 6.44 -13.35
N GLY A 523 -16.59 6.16 -14.54
CA GLY A 523 -16.80 7.13 -15.61
C GLY A 523 -15.63 7.27 -16.57
N PHE A 524 -14.84 6.21 -16.75
CA PHE A 524 -13.78 6.04 -17.73
C PHE A 524 -14.12 4.88 -18.67
N PRO A 525 -15.00 5.09 -19.67
CA PRO A 525 -15.49 3.99 -20.51
C PRO A 525 -14.32 3.29 -21.22
N PRO A 526 -14.19 1.96 -21.10
CA PRO A 526 -13.09 1.19 -21.69
C PRO A 526 -12.83 1.48 -23.18
N GLU A 527 -13.90 1.68 -23.96
CA GLU A 527 -13.85 1.97 -25.39
C GLU A 527 -13.34 3.38 -25.74
N GLN A 528 -13.24 4.28 -24.76
CA GLN A 528 -12.78 5.66 -24.94
C GLN A 528 -11.37 5.88 -24.38
N LEU A 529 -10.74 4.90 -23.73
CA LEU A 529 -9.45 5.10 -23.03
C LEU A 529 -8.29 5.57 -23.93
N ASP A 530 -8.38 5.35 -25.24
CA ASP A 530 -7.40 5.83 -26.22
C ASP A 530 -7.73 7.22 -26.80
N ASP A 531 -8.85 7.82 -26.42
CA ASP A 531 -9.17 9.20 -26.78
C ASP A 531 -8.14 10.16 -26.16
N PRO A 532 -7.80 11.28 -26.82
CA PRO A 532 -6.87 12.27 -26.30
C PRO A 532 -7.22 12.77 -24.90
N LYS A 533 -8.48 12.69 -24.48
CA LYS A 533 -8.96 13.08 -23.14
C LYS A 533 -8.41 12.21 -22.01
N PHE A 534 -8.08 10.95 -22.25
CA PHE A 534 -7.64 10.02 -21.19
C PHE A 534 -6.16 9.64 -21.28
N HIS A 535 -5.39 10.30 -22.14
CA HIS A 535 -3.99 9.97 -22.37
C HIS A 535 -3.12 10.08 -21.08
N ASN A 536 -3.46 11.01 -20.18
CA ASN A 536 -2.80 11.18 -18.87
C ASN A 536 -3.15 10.08 -17.85
N TYR A 537 -4.15 9.24 -18.13
CA TYR A 537 -4.55 8.14 -17.25
C TYR A 537 -3.90 6.81 -17.65
N ALA A 538 -2.56 6.80 -17.69
CA ALA A 538 -1.78 5.66 -18.16
C ALA A 538 -2.08 4.36 -17.39
N TYR A 539 -2.38 4.42 -16.08
CA TYR A 539 -2.82 3.26 -15.30
C TYR A 539 -4.04 2.58 -15.94
N ALA A 540 -5.09 3.34 -16.23
CA ALA A 540 -6.33 2.80 -16.80
C ALA A 540 -6.08 2.09 -18.14
N ARG A 541 -5.27 2.69 -19.01
CA ARG A 541 -4.91 2.12 -20.32
C ARG A 541 -4.11 0.83 -20.18
N CYS A 542 -3.06 0.84 -19.35
CA CYS A 542 -2.22 -0.33 -19.09
C CYS A 542 -3.03 -1.47 -18.45
N ILE A 543 -3.80 -1.17 -17.40
CA ILE A 543 -4.50 -2.20 -16.63
C ILE A 543 -5.68 -2.80 -17.40
N HIS A 544 -6.36 -2.01 -18.21
CA HIS A 544 -7.39 -2.49 -19.14
C HIS A 544 -6.80 -3.47 -20.15
N SER A 545 -5.69 -3.11 -20.80
CA SER A 545 -5.01 -4.00 -21.75
C SER A 545 -4.47 -5.27 -21.08
N MET A 546 -3.88 -5.15 -19.89
CA MET A 546 -3.42 -6.30 -19.10
C MET A 546 -4.57 -7.25 -18.71
N TRP A 547 -5.72 -6.73 -18.31
CA TRP A 547 -6.89 -7.52 -17.94
C TRP A 547 -7.28 -8.50 -19.05
N TYR A 548 -7.41 -8.04 -20.30
CA TYR A 548 -7.81 -8.92 -21.41
C TYR A 548 -6.74 -9.95 -21.78
N LYS A 549 -5.46 -9.64 -21.57
CA LYS A 549 -4.37 -10.61 -21.78
C LYS A 549 -4.42 -11.73 -20.75
N ILE A 550 -4.60 -11.39 -19.48
CA ILE A 550 -4.80 -12.37 -18.39
C ILE A 550 -6.08 -13.16 -18.65
N ARG A 551 -7.19 -12.48 -18.97
CA ARG A 551 -8.48 -13.11 -19.24
C ARG A 551 -8.42 -14.11 -20.39
N ASN A 552 -7.76 -13.75 -21.49
CA ASN A 552 -7.57 -14.64 -22.63
C ASN A 552 -6.76 -15.88 -22.22
N PHE A 553 -5.66 -15.69 -21.48
CA PHE A 553 -4.88 -16.80 -20.95
C PHE A 553 -5.72 -17.72 -20.03
N VAL A 554 -6.48 -17.15 -19.10
CA VAL A 554 -7.38 -17.88 -18.19
C VAL A 554 -8.45 -18.66 -18.98
N HIS A 555 -9.10 -18.01 -19.95
CA HIS A 555 -10.10 -18.62 -20.81
C HIS A 555 -9.53 -19.85 -21.54
N TYR A 556 -8.37 -19.72 -22.18
CA TYR A 556 -7.71 -20.85 -22.84
C TYR A 556 -7.35 -21.97 -21.87
N MET A 557 -6.80 -21.63 -20.70
CA MET A 557 -6.37 -22.62 -19.70
C MET A 557 -7.55 -23.40 -19.11
N LEU A 558 -8.62 -22.71 -18.71
CA LEU A 558 -9.82 -23.35 -18.17
C LEU A 558 -10.60 -24.09 -19.26
N GLY A 559 -10.56 -23.63 -20.50
CA GLY A 559 -11.18 -24.28 -21.66
C GLY A 559 -10.61 -25.67 -22.00
N LEU A 560 -9.45 -26.04 -21.42
CA LEU A 560 -8.89 -27.39 -21.52
C LEU A 560 -9.62 -28.42 -20.65
N ASP A 561 -10.41 -27.95 -19.68
CA ASP A 561 -11.16 -28.75 -18.71
C ASP A 561 -12.66 -28.52 -18.84
N TYR A 562 -13.11 -27.27 -19.03
CA TYR A 562 -14.51 -26.91 -19.31
C TYR A 562 -14.65 -26.61 -20.81
N SER A 563 -15.07 -27.60 -21.61
CA SER A 563 -14.95 -27.51 -23.07
C SER A 563 -16.27 -27.67 -23.82
N GLY A 564 -16.32 -27.05 -25.01
CA GLY A 564 -17.43 -27.19 -25.96
C GLY A 564 -18.69 -26.42 -25.58
N PRO A 565 -19.83 -26.68 -26.25
CA PRO A 565 -21.08 -25.96 -26.02
C PRO A 565 -21.71 -26.25 -24.64
N ASP A 566 -21.18 -27.22 -23.89
CA ASP A 566 -21.65 -27.63 -22.57
C ASP A 566 -20.78 -27.07 -21.42
N ALA A 567 -19.87 -26.12 -21.71
CA ALA A 567 -18.95 -25.58 -20.70
C ALA A 567 -19.68 -24.93 -19.52
N ASP A 568 -20.75 -24.17 -19.77
CA ASP A 568 -21.58 -23.57 -18.71
C ASP A 568 -22.20 -24.64 -17.80
N ASN A 569 -22.71 -25.72 -18.41
CA ASN A 569 -23.29 -26.83 -17.67
C ASN A 569 -22.25 -27.58 -16.82
N GLN A 570 -21.02 -27.73 -17.33
CA GLN A 570 -19.90 -28.32 -16.58
C GLN A 570 -19.56 -27.46 -15.35
N VAL A 571 -19.49 -26.13 -15.49
CA VAL A 571 -19.24 -25.21 -14.36
C VAL A 571 -20.39 -25.21 -13.35
N LEU A 572 -21.64 -25.20 -13.84
CA LEU A 572 -22.83 -25.23 -12.99
C LEU A 572 -22.89 -26.50 -12.11
N HIS A 573 -22.44 -27.64 -12.63
CA HIS A 573 -22.41 -28.92 -11.92
C HIS A 573 -21.07 -29.22 -11.23
N ASP A 574 -20.11 -28.30 -11.27
CA ASP A 574 -18.86 -28.42 -10.54
C ASP A 574 -19.08 -28.08 -9.06
N GLU A 575 -19.28 -29.12 -8.23
CA GLU A 575 -19.51 -28.98 -6.80
C GLU A 575 -18.38 -28.22 -6.07
N ARG A 576 -17.14 -28.26 -6.58
CA ARG A 576 -16.00 -27.57 -5.97
C ARG A 576 -16.07 -26.07 -6.20
N ILE A 577 -16.42 -25.66 -7.43
CA ILE A 577 -16.68 -24.25 -7.74
C ILE A 577 -17.87 -23.71 -6.95
N GLN A 578 -18.97 -24.47 -6.88
CA GLN A 578 -20.15 -24.04 -6.12
C GLN A 578 -19.85 -23.90 -4.62
N ALA A 579 -19.10 -24.84 -4.04
CA ALA A 579 -18.69 -24.78 -2.63
C ALA A 579 -17.70 -23.65 -2.36
N TRP A 580 -16.71 -23.43 -3.23
CA TRP A 580 -15.76 -22.31 -3.15
C TRP A 580 -16.48 -20.96 -3.16
N SER A 581 -17.34 -20.76 -4.16
CA SER A 581 -18.17 -19.57 -4.32
C SER A 581 -19.08 -19.34 -3.10
N ALA A 582 -19.67 -20.39 -2.52
CA ALA A 582 -20.50 -20.29 -1.33
C ALA A 582 -19.69 -19.97 -0.06
N GLU A 583 -18.50 -20.55 0.11
CA GLU A 583 -17.62 -20.26 1.25
C GLU A 583 -17.08 -18.84 1.20
N MET A 584 -16.75 -18.32 0.01
CA MET A 584 -16.33 -16.94 -0.16
C MET A 584 -17.39 -15.93 0.30
N ARG A 585 -18.67 -16.19 0.02
CA ARG A 585 -19.79 -15.33 0.45
C ARG A 585 -20.21 -15.50 1.91
N SER A 586 -19.93 -16.65 2.50
CA SER A 586 -20.48 -17.04 3.80
C SER A 586 -19.90 -16.19 4.94
N PRO A 587 -20.73 -15.68 5.87
CA PRO A 587 -20.24 -15.04 7.11
C PRO A 587 -19.47 -15.98 8.05
N LYS A 588 -19.52 -17.29 7.79
CA LYS A 588 -18.71 -18.31 8.49
C LYS A 588 -17.47 -18.72 7.69
N GLY A 589 -17.26 -18.12 6.52
CA GLY A 589 -16.12 -18.32 5.63
C GLY A 589 -15.39 -16.98 5.44
N ALA A 590 -15.20 -16.56 4.18
CA ALA A 590 -14.48 -15.31 3.89
C ALA A 590 -15.32 -14.03 4.12
N ASP A 591 -16.64 -14.15 4.29
CA ASP A 591 -17.55 -13.03 4.56
C ASP A 591 -17.54 -11.91 3.48
N LEU A 592 -17.31 -12.27 2.22
CA LEU A 592 -17.36 -11.39 1.04
C LEU A 592 -18.67 -11.59 0.26
N PRO A 593 -19.80 -10.96 0.66
CA PRO A 593 -21.12 -11.24 0.08
C PRO A 593 -21.23 -10.87 -1.41
N SER A 594 -20.38 -9.97 -1.90
CA SER A 594 -20.31 -9.54 -3.31
C SER A 594 -19.64 -10.57 -4.23
N PHE A 595 -18.97 -11.59 -3.67
CA PHE A 595 -18.26 -12.61 -4.45
C PHE A 595 -19.23 -13.36 -5.39
N PRO A 596 -18.87 -13.58 -6.67
CA PRO A 596 -19.79 -14.10 -7.68
C PRO A 596 -20.36 -15.48 -7.32
N THR A 597 -21.66 -15.68 -7.55
CA THR A 597 -22.22 -17.01 -7.76
C THR A 597 -21.85 -17.43 -9.18
N ILE A 598 -21.00 -18.43 -9.31
CA ILE A 598 -20.40 -18.81 -10.60
C ILE A 598 -21.27 -19.88 -11.24
N SER A 599 -21.95 -19.55 -12.33
CA SER A 599 -22.91 -20.42 -13.01
C SER A 599 -22.58 -20.66 -14.49
N THR A 600 -21.70 -19.84 -15.06
CA THR A 600 -21.27 -19.92 -16.45
C THR A 600 -19.75 -19.98 -16.55
N PHE A 601 -19.25 -20.46 -17.69
CA PHE A 601 -17.83 -20.52 -17.99
C PHE A 601 -17.18 -19.13 -17.99
N GLU A 602 -17.84 -18.13 -18.58
CA GLU A 602 -17.32 -16.76 -18.60
C GLU A 602 -17.27 -16.14 -17.20
N GLU A 603 -18.24 -16.41 -16.32
CA GLU A 603 -18.18 -15.98 -14.92
C GLU A 603 -16.99 -16.59 -14.17
N LEU A 604 -16.68 -17.87 -14.44
CA LEU A 604 -15.51 -18.53 -13.87
C LEU A 604 -14.21 -17.91 -14.39
N VAL A 605 -14.13 -17.65 -15.70
CA VAL A 605 -12.99 -16.99 -16.33
C VAL A 605 -12.75 -15.61 -15.73
N ASP A 606 -13.79 -14.78 -15.59
CA ASP A 606 -13.66 -13.44 -15.03
C ASP A 606 -13.27 -13.47 -13.55
N CYS A 607 -13.84 -14.39 -12.77
CA CYS A 607 -13.50 -14.56 -11.36
C CYS A 607 -12.02 -14.95 -11.16
N VAL A 608 -11.52 -15.92 -11.93
CA VAL A 608 -10.12 -16.35 -11.88
C VAL A 608 -9.18 -15.27 -12.43
N THR A 609 -9.60 -14.54 -13.46
CA THR A 609 -8.87 -13.35 -13.97
C THR A 609 -8.71 -12.31 -12.89
N MET A 610 -9.76 -12.03 -12.11
CA MET A 610 -9.71 -11.07 -11.01
C MET A 610 -8.72 -11.48 -9.93
N CYS A 611 -8.66 -12.77 -9.55
CA CYS A 611 -7.69 -13.24 -8.55
C CYS A 611 -6.24 -12.99 -9.03
N ILE A 612 -5.92 -13.37 -10.28
CA ILE A 612 -4.58 -13.12 -10.85
C ILE A 612 -4.30 -11.60 -10.97
N HIS A 613 -5.32 -10.82 -11.36
CA HIS A 613 -5.21 -9.37 -11.44
C HIS A 613 -4.89 -8.72 -10.08
N ILE A 614 -5.60 -9.13 -9.01
CA ILE A 614 -5.35 -8.65 -7.64
C ILE A 614 -3.93 -9.00 -7.21
N ALA A 615 -3.57 -10.28 -7.33
CA ALA A 615 -2.30 -10.81 -6.85
C ALA A 615 -1.08 -10.22 -7.57
N SER A 616 -1.24 -9.78 -8.82
CA SER A 616 -0.12 -9.35 -9.66
C SER A 616 -0.21 -7.87 -10.09
N PRO A 617 -0.83 -7.49 -11.23
CA PRO A 617 -0.69 -6.15 -11.76
C PRO A 617 -1.37 -5.08 -10.88
N GLN A 618 -2.45 -5.42 -10.16
CA GLN A 618 -3.09 -4.48 -9.25
C GLN A 618 -2.20 -4.15 -8.05
N HIS A 619 -1.73 -5.18 -7.33
CA HIS A 619 -0.79 -5.01 -6.23
C HIS A 619 0.47 -4.24 -6.69
N THR A 620 1.06 -4.63 -7.81
CA THR A 620 2.21 -3.94 -8.43
C THR A 620 1.95 -2.44 -8.61
N ALA A 621 0.81 -2.07 -9.23
CA ALA A 621 0.48 -0.69 -9.54
C ALA A 621 0.31 0.19 -8.30
N VAL A 622 -0.26 -0.35 -7.21
CA VAL A 622 -0.53 0.40 -5.98
C VAL A 622 0.60 0.32 -4.96
N ASN A 623 1.61 -0.51 -5.19
CA ASN A 623 2.71 -0.74 -4.27
C ASN A 623 4.05 -0.13 -4.74
N TYR A 624 4.51 -0.41 -5.96
CA TYR A 624 5.90 -0.05 -6.36
C TYR A 624 6.15 1.45 -6.62
N LEU A 625 5.11 2.29 -6.56
CA LEU A 625 5.23 3.74 -6.60
C LEU A 625 5.25 4.40 -5.21
N GLN A 626 5.04 3.63 -4.13
CA GLN A 626 4.98 4.15 -2.76
C GLN A 626 6.24 4.92 -2.40
N ASN A 627 7.42 4.33 -2.60
CA ASN A 627 8.66 5.02 -2.28
C ASN A 627 8.81 6.36 -3.03
N TYR A 628 8.40 6.44 -4.29
CA TYR A 628 8.51 7.68 -5.06
C TYR A 628 7.60 8.80 -4.54
N TYR A 629 6.35 8.48 -4.19
CA TYR A 629 5.36 9.49 -3.78
C TYR A 629 5.32 9.78 -2.28
N GLN A 630 5.75 8.85 -1.43
CA GLN A 630 5.57 8.94 0.02
C GLN A 630 6.88 9.15 0.80
N SER A 631 8.06 8.78 0.27
CA SER A 631 9.32 8.97 0.99
C SER A 631 9.69 10.45 1.21
N PHE A 632 9.19 11.34 0.35
CA PHE A 632 9.17 12.78 0.62
C PHE A 632 7.87 13.14 1.33
N VAL A 633 7.87 12.99 2.66
CA VAL A 633 6.66 12.92 3.49
C VAL A 633 5.72 14.12 3.31
N VAL A 634 6.26 15.32 3.06
CA VAL A 634 5.42 16.52 2.85
C VAL A 634 4.57 16.50 1.57
N ASN A 635 4.88 15.62 0.60
CA ASN A 635 4.02 15.40 -0.56
C ASN A 635 2.76 14.61 -0.19
N LYS A 636 2.90 13.58 0.66
CA LYS A 636 1.81 12.66 1.00
C LYS A 636 1.92 12.19 2.46
N PRO A 637 1.67 13.08 3.42
CA PRO A 637 1.78 12.75 4.84
C PRO A 637 0.63 11.83 5.28
N PRO A 638 0.83 10.93 6.26
CA PRO A 638 -0.22 10.02 6.74
C PRO A 638 -1.30 10.69 7.58
N CYS A 639 -0.96 11.81 8.23
CA CYS A 639 -1.83 12.59 9.09
C CYS A 639 -1.30 14.02 9.24
N LEU A 640 -2.07 14.86 9.95
CA LEU A 640 -1.68 16.20 10.35
C LEU A 640 -1.25 16.25 11.83
N TYR A 641 -0.41 17.22 12.19
CA TYR A 641 0.10 17.47 13.55
C TYR A 641 -0.49 18.72 14.21
N ALA A 642 -1.41 19.38 13.49
CA ALA A 642 -2.23 20.47 13.99
C ALA A 642 -3.69 20.20 13.63
N GLU A 643 -4.61 20.62 14.50
CA GLU A 643 -6.03 20.49 14.24
C GLU A 643 -6.41 21.29 12.98
N PRO A 644 -7.19 20.71 12.04
CA PRO A 644 -7.68 21.43 10.89
C PRO A 644 -8.45 22.70 11.27
N PRO A 645 -8.35 23.78 10.47
CA PRO A 645 -9.04 25.04 10.77
C PRO A 645 -10.55 24.83 10.81
N ALA A 646 -11.21 25.46 11.78
CA ALA A 646 -12.66 25.33 11.97
C ALA A 646 -13.48 26.25 11.05
N SER A 647 -12.85 27.20 10.37
CA SER A 647 -13.52 28.13 9.47
C SER A 647 -12.71 28.41 8.19
N LEU A 648 -13.41 28.79 7.12
CA LEU A 648 -12.76 29.24 5.88
C LEU A 648 -11.89 30.49 6.12
N GLN A 649 -12.32 31.38 7.02
CA GLN A 649 -11.55 32.60 7.33
C GLN A 649 -10.20 32.26 7.98
N ASP A 650 -10.16 31.27 8.86
CA ASP A 650 -8.92 30.81 9.47
C ASP A 650 -8.01 30.18 8.41
N LEU A 651 -8.55 29.30 7.56
CA LEU A 651 -7.81 28.66 6.47
C LEU A 651 -7.22 29.67 5.50
N LEU A 652 -7.99 30.68 5.08
CA LEU A 652 -7.51 31.73 4.16
C LEU A 652 -6.41 32.61 4.79
N GLY A 653 -6.28 32.60 6.12
CA GLY A 653 -5.20 33.27 6.84
C GLY A 653 -3.91 32.44 6.97
N TYR A 654 -3.88 31.20 6.47
CA TYR A 654 -2.71 30.33 6.61
C TYR A 654 -1.53 30.87 5.82
N THR A 655 -0.35 30.72 6.42
CA THR A 655 0.96 30.97 5.83
C THR A 655 1.76 29.67 5.78
N GLU A 656 2.98 29.71 5.25
CA GLU A 656 3.92 28.59 5.30
C GLU A 656 4.02 27.97 6.70
N GLN A 657 4.03 28.81 7.75
CA GLN A 657 4.20 28.36 9.13
C GLN A 657 3.05 27.47 9.62
N GLN A 658 1.81 27.72 9.17
CA GLN A 658 0.68 26.84 9.51
C GLN A 658 0.79 25.49 8.81
N LEU A 659 1.26 25.46 7.56
CA LEU A 659 1.48 24.21 6.84
C LEU A 659 2.64 23.42 7.45
N VAL A 660 3.77 24.06 7.73
CA VAL A 660 4.92 23.43 8.42
C VAL A 660 4.50 22.81 9.76
N LYS A 661 3.70 23.53 10.56
CA LYS A 661 3.18 23.02 11.84
C LYS A 661 2.23 21.82 11.68
N ALA A 662 1.53 21.72 10.56
CA ALA A 662 0.60 20.63 10.32
C ALA A 662 1.28 19.37 9.77
N LEU A 663 2.52 19.47 9.30
CA LEU A 663 3.31 18.36 8.75
C LEU A 663 4.15 17.69 9.85
N PRO A 664 4.63 16.45 9.64
CA PRO A 664 5.58 15.78 10.54
C PRO A 664 6.98 16.41 10.54
N MET A 665 7.10 17.71 10.24
CA MET A 665 8.36 18.44 10.34
C MET A 665 8.72 18.62 11.81
N ASN A 666 9.99 18.35 12.13
CA ASN A 666 10.51 18.29 13.50
C ASN A 666 9.90 17.17 14.37
N HIS A 667 9.12 16.25 13.79
CA HIS A 667 8.62 15.02 14.40
C HIS A 667 9.44 13.83 13.87
N THR A 668 10.69 13.71 14.33
CA THR A 668 11.72 12.88 13.68
C THR A 668 11.35 11.41 13.57
N ARG A 669 10.73 10.84 14.61
CA ARG A 669 10.28 9.44 14.61
C ARG A 669 9.18 9.23 13.58
N GLU A 670 8.22 10.13 13.54
CA GLU A 670 7.06 10.07 12.68
C GLU A 670 7.46 10.26 11.22
N TRP A 671 8.36 11.19 10.93
CA TRP A 671 8.93 11.34 9.60
C TRP A 671 9.73 10.09 9.19
N LEU A 672 10.54 9.53 10.08
CA LEU A 672 11.31 8.32 9.81
C LEU A 672 10.39 7.18 9.38
N LEU A 673 9.37 6.89 10.18
CA LEU A 673 8.43 5.82 9.85
C LEU A 673 7.65 6.13 8.56
N SER A 674 7.12 7.34 8.42
CA SER A 674 6.35 7.76 7.24
C SER A 674 7.15 7.67 5.94
N SER A 675 8.45 7.98 5.98
CA SER A 675 9.34 7.91 4.81
C SER A 675 9.89 6.52 4.55
N HIS A 676 9.93 5.64 5.56
CA HIS A 676 10.58 4.34 5.48
C HIS A 676 9.64 3.17 5.21
N ILE A 677 8.40 3.19 5.74
CA ILE A 677 7.39 2.16 5.44
C ILE A 677 7.17 1.96 3.95
N PRO A 678 7.04 3.03 3.13
CA PRO A 678 6.90 2.87 1.69
C PRO A 678 7.98 1.97 1.11
N TYR A 679 9.21 2.08 1.63
CA TYR A 679 10.30 1.24 1.17
C TYR A 679 10.17 -0.21 1.67
N LEU A 680 9.83 -0.45 2.94
CA LEU A 680 9.60 -1.79 3.49
C LEU A 680 8.49 -2.54 2.74
N LEU A 681 7.54 -1.81 2.17
CA LEU A 681 6.42 -2.35 1.40
C LEU A 681 6.69 -2.47 -0.10
N SER A 682 7.66 -1.73 -0.65
CA SER A 682 7.80 -1.57 -2.11
C SER A 682 9.17 -1.93 -2.68
N PHE A 683 10.00 -2.70 -1.97
CA PHE A 683 11.22 -3.21 -2.60
C PHE A 683 10.84 -4.03 -3.83
N LYS A 684 11.45 -3.69 -4.96
CA LYS A 684 11.13 -4.36 -6.23
C LYS A 684 11.52 -5.84 -6.12
N PRO A 685 10.67 -6.77 -6.57
CA PRO A 685 11.08 -8.14 -6.72
C PRO A 685 12.29 -8.15 -7.65
N GLY A 686 13.37 -8.81 -7.23
CA GLY A 686 14.51 -9.04 -8.12
C GLY A 686 14.10 -9.87 -9.34
N ASP A 687 15.05 -10.14 -10.22
CA ASP A 687 14.89 -10.77 -11.56
C ASP A 687 14.31 -12.22 -11.61
N LYS A 688 13.39 -12.64 -10.71
CA LYS A 688 13.06 -14.07 -10.53
C LYS A 688 11.59 -14.45 -10.31
N GLU A 689 10.67 -13.51 -10.10
CA GLU A 689 9.29 -13.85 -9.71
C GLU A 689 8.25 -12.92 -10.39
N SER A 690 8.30 -12.81 -11.72
CA SER A 690 7.38 -11.98 -12.52
C SER A 690 6.33 -12.80 -13.30
N LEU A 691 5.25 -12.15 -13.77
CA LEU A 691 4.25 -12.78 -14.65
C LEU A 691 4.85 -13.30 -15.96
N ILE A 692 5.83 -12.57 -16.52
CA ILE A 692 6.49 -12.99 -17.76
C ILE A 692 7.35 -14.23 -17.53
N ASP A 693 8.03 -14.33 -16.38
CA ASP A 693 8.77 -15.53 -15.99
C ASP A 693 7.84 -16.72 -15.75
N TYR A 694 6.66 -16.49 -15.16
CA TYR A 694 5.63 -17.52 -15.00
C TYR A 694 5.19 -18.08 -16.36
N ALA A 695 4.87 -17.21 -17.31
CA ALA A 695 4.45 -17.62 -18.65
C ALA A 695 5.56 -18.40 -19.38
N ALA A 696 6.80 -17.89 -19.35
CA ALA A 696 7.96 -18.53 -19.95
C ALA A 696 8.26 -19.91 -19.33
N SER A 697 8.26 -19.98 -17.99
CA SER A 697 8.48 -21.22 -17.25
C SER A 697 7.43 -22.28 -17.59
N LYS A 698 6.15 -21.88 -17.63
CA LYS A 698 5.05 -22.77 -17.99
C LYS A 698 5.17 -23.25 -19.44
N TYR A 699 5.53 -22.39 -20.38
CA TYR A 699 5.81 -22.81 -21.75
C TYR A 699 6.90 -23.89 -21.80
N HIS A 700 8.07 -23.64 -21.20
CA HIS A 700 9.21 -24.55 -21.28
C HIS A 700 8.97 -25.91 -20.60
N VAL A 701 8.22 -25.95 -19.50
CA VAL A 701 7.86 -27.19 -18.82
C VAL A 701 6.95 -28.08 -19.67
N TYR A 702 6.05 -27.48 -20.47
CA TYR A 702 5.02 -28.21 -21.21
C TYR A 702 5.36 -28.44 -22.69
N ALA A 703 6.20 -27.60 -23.31
CA ALA A 703 6.49 -27.65 -24.76
C ALA A 703 7.12 -28.98 -25.23
N ASN A 704 7.80 -29.71 -24.35
CA ASN A 704 8.45 -30.98 -24.66
C ASN A 704 7.65 -32.22 -24.21
N LYS A 705 6.46 -32.03 -23.64
CA LYS A 705 5.58 -33.13 -23.24
C LYS A 705 4.84 -33.70 -24.46
N THR A 706 4.34 -34.92 -24.33
CA THR A 706 3.77 -35.66 -25.47
C THR A 706 2.25 -35.64 -25.52
N SER A 707 1.56 -35.31 -24.42
CA SER A 707 0.10 -35.31 -24.42
C SER A 707 -0.46 -34.08 -25.14
N ARG A 708 -1.59 -34.24 -25.83
CA ARG A 708 -2.26 -33.13 -26.53
C ARG A 708 -2.63 -32.00 -25.57
N LYS A 709 -3.12 -32.34 -24.37
CA LYS A 709 -3.49 -31.34 -23.36
C LYS A 709 -2.28 -30.54 -22.90
N ASP A 710 -1.15 -31.21 -22.66
CA ASP A 710 0.10 -30.53 -22.30
C ASP A 710 0.59 -29.58 -23.40
N LEU A 711 0.52 -29.99 -24.67
CA LEU A 711 0.88 -29.14 -25.79
C LEU A 711 -0.06 -27.93 -25.92
N CYS A 712 -1.35 -28.07 -25.60
CA CYS A 712 -2.27 -26.94 -25.52
C CYS A 712 -1.92 -25.99 -24.36
N VAL A 713 -1.46 -26.51 -23.20
CA VAL A 713 -0.94 -25.67 -22.11
C VAL A 713 0.28 -24.89 -22.56
N ALA A 714 1.22 -25.54 -23.25
CA ALA A 714 2.39 -24.86 -23.81
C ALA A 714 1.97 -23.76 -24.80
N TYR A 715 1.03 -24.06 -25.70
CA TYR A 715 0.50 -23.06 -26.62
C TYR A 715 -0.11 -21.85 -25.90
N ALA A 716 -0.99 -22.07 -24.92
CA ALA A 716 -1.62 -20.99 -24.16
C ALA A 716 -0.58 -20.15 -23.38
N ALA A 717 0.40 -20.80 -22.76
CA ALA A 717 1.48 -20.10 -22.04
C ALA A 717 2.39 -19.31 -22.99
N GLY A 718 2.69 -19.84 -24.18
CA GLY A 718 3.46 -19.14 -25.21
C GLY A 718 2.73 -17.91 -25.74
N GLN A 719 1.43 -18.02 -26.02
CA GLN A 719 0.60 -16.88 -26.43
C GLN A 719 0.51 -15.81 -25.33
N PHE A 720 0.41 -16.22 -24.06
CA PHE A 720 0.42 -15.27 -22.95
C PHE A 720 1.78 -14.59 -22.79
N TYR A 721 2.89 -15.33 -22.94
CA TYR A 721 4.23 -14.76 -22.94
C TYR A 721 4.41 -13.73 -24.06
N GLU A 722 4.01 -14.05 -25.30
CA GLU A 722 4.07 -13.11 -26.43
C GLU A 722 3.25 -11.85 -26.15
N ALA A 723 2.03 -11.99 -25.62
CA ALA A 723 1.19 -10.86 -25.25
C ALA A 723 1.81 -9.99 -24.14
N LEU A 724 2.52 -10.59 -23.18
CA LEU A 724 3.29 -9.86 -22.17
C LEU A 724 4.50 -9.14 -22.79
N VAL A 725 5.23 -9.76 -23.70
CA VAL A 725 6.34 -9.10 -24.43
C VAL A 725 5.85 -7.87 -25.18
N ASP A 726 4.72 -7.98 -25.89
CA ASP A 726 4.11 -6.86 -26.61
C ASP A 726 3.68 -5.72 -25.66
N SER A 727 3.25 -6.08 -24.44
CA SER A 727 2.85 -5.10 -23.41
C SER A 727 4.00 -4.20 -22.96
N ALA A 728 5.25 -4.65 -23.04
CA ALA A 728 6.40 -3.84 -22.61
C ALA A 728 6.54 -2.56 -23.45
N LYS A 729 6.35 -2.67 -24.77
CA LYS A 729 6.33 -1.50 -25.65
C LYS A 729 5.04 -0.71 -25.49
N GLU A 730 3.90 -1.40 -25.49
CA GLU A 730 2.57 -0.77 -25.39
C GLU A 730 2.45 0.12 -24.15
N PHE A 731 2.81 -0.40 -22.97
CA PHE A 731 2.67 0.34 -21.71
C PHE A 731 3.67 1.48 -21.61
N LYS A 732 4.85 1.31 -22.20
CA LYS A 732 5.81 2.41 -22.35
C LYS A 732 5.26 3.52 -23.25
N ASP A 733 4.61 3.18 -24.36
CA ASP A 733 3.98 4.16 -25.24
C ASP A 733 2.83 4.89 -24.51
N PHE A 734 2.05 4.18 -23.68
CA PHE A 734 1.02 4.80 -22.84
C PHE A 734 1.61 5.75 -21.80
N GLY A 735 2.71 5.36 -21.14
CA GLY A 735 3.45 6.23 -20.24
C GLY A 735 4.03 7.46 -20.97
N GLN A 736 4.63 7.26 -22.16
CA GLN A 736 5.20 8.34 -22.98
C GLN A 736 4.17 9.33 -23.49
N ALA A 737 2.90 8.92 -23.57
CA ALA A 737 1.81 9.78 -23.97
C ALA A 737 1.42 10.78 -22.87
N THR A 738 1.75 10.54 -21.60
CA THR A 738 1.40 11.48 -20.51
C THR A 738 2.16 12.80 -20.67
N ASP A 739 1.48 13.90 -20.35
CA ASP A 739 2.04 15.26 -20.40
C ASP A 739 3.29 15.41 -19.52
N ASP A 740 3.37 14.65 -18.42
CA ASP A 740 4.42 14.74 -17.42
C ASP A 740 5.55 13.70 -17.58
N TRP A 741 5.50 12.84 -18.61
CA TRP A 741 6.46 11.75 -18.86
C TRP A 741 7.93 12.19 -18.75
N GLY A 742 8.25 13.38 -19.25
CA GLY A 742 9.61 13.94 -19.21
C GLY A 742 10.14 14.20 -17.80
N THR A 743 9.28 14.17 -16.79
CA THR A 743 9.63 14.37 -15.38
C THR A 743 9.24 13.21 -14.47
N ILE A 744 8.10 12.55 -14.72
CA ILE A 744 7.60 11.41 -13.96
C ILE A 744 7.22 10.30 -14.95
N PRO A 745 8.12 9.34 -15.22
CA PRO A 745 7.79 8.23 -16.10
C PRO A 745 6.83 7.25 -15.41
N TYR A 746 5.74 6.87 -16.09
CA TYR A 746 4.86 5.79 -15.65
C TYR A 746 5.27 4.46 -16.30
N GLU A 747 6.07 3.67 -15.58
CA GLU A 747 6.58 2.38 -16.04
C GLU A 747 6.24 1.22 -15.07
N VAL A 748 5.46 1.48 -14.02
CA VAL A 748 5.25 0.53 -12.91
C VAL A 748 4.65 -0.81 -13.36
N LEU A 749 3.83 -0.82 -14.42
CA LEU A 749 3.18 -2.01 -14.96
C LEU A 749 4.00 -2.73 -16.04
N ASN A 750 5.27 -2.36 -16.24
CA ASN A 750 6.15 -3.08 -17.16
C ASN A 750 6.11 -4.60 -16.81
N PRO A 751 5.83 -5.49 -17.77
CA PRO A 751 5.77 -6.94 -17.56
C PRO A 751 6.99 -7.55 -16.86
N GLU A 752 8.19 -6.97 -17.01
CA GLU A 752 9.40 -7.41 -16.30
C GLU A 752 9.34 -7.14 -14.78
N TRP A 753 8.48 -6.22 -14.35
CA TRP A 753 8.34 -5.79 -12.95
C TRP A 753 7.00 -6.21 -12.32
N ASN A 754 6.05 -6.70 -13.12
CA ASN A 754 4.80 -7.24 -12.62
C ASN A 754 5.08 -8.54 -11.86
N ALA A 755 5.09 -8.47 -10.53
CA ALA A 755 5.26 -9.63 -9.66
C ALA A 755 4.25 -10.72 -9.98
N VAL A 756 4.61 -12.00 -9.89
CA VAL A 756 3.69 -13.11 -10.14
C VAL A 756 2.60 -13.23 -9.05
N SER A 757 2.91 -12.79 -7.83
CA SER A 757 2.07 -12.79 -6.63
C SER A 757 2.34 -11.56 -5.77
N ILE A 758 1.68 -11.47 -4.62
CA ILE A 758 1.98 -10.49 -3.57
C ILE A 758 3.26 -10.96 -2.85
N LEU A 759 4.40 -10.35 -3.19
CA LEU A 759 5.73 -10.79 -2.76
C LEU A 759 6.33 -9.96 -1.62
N ILE A 760 5.62 -8.95 -1.14
CA ILE A 760 6.05 -8.00 -0.12
C ILE A 760 4.84 -7.37 0.56
#